data_AF-A0A2N3MZI1-F1
#
_entry.id   AF-A0A2N3MZI1-F1
#
_cell.length_a   1.000
_cell.length_b   1.000
_cell.length_c   1.000
_cell.angle_alpha   90.00
_cell.angle_beta   90.00
_cell.angle_gamma   90.00
#
_symmetry.space_group_name_H-M   'P 1'
#
loop_
_entity.id
_entity.type
_entity.pdbx_description
1 polymer ?
#
loop_
_entity_poly.entity_id
_entity_poly.type
_entity_poly.pdbx_seq_one_letter_code
_entity_poly.pdbx_strand_id
1 'polypeptide(L)'
;MKPVALFLALFGTAAALPAAEPDAFPQPEPDRVLEDRAAKVTVTLPYATVVGRSGTVETFNGIPYAEPPTGQLRLKPPKKLARNIGTVDGTGIAASCPQMFFTTNNENKFLDIIGDFLTLPLLQIVNGQEDCLTINVQRPAGTTKDSKLPVLFWIFGGGFELGSTAMYDGTGLIKAGIDMGQPFIFVAVNYRVGAFGFMPGKEILDDDSANLGLRDQRMGLEWVADYISTFGGDPEKVTIWGESAGAISVLDQLALYGGNNTYNGKKLFRGAIMNSGSIIPADTVDCPKGQAVYDQVVSAAGCKGASDTLACLRGLEYTKFLQAGNSVPGILSYHSVALAYLPRPDGTVLPLSPDILVASNQYAPVPMIIGDQEDEGTLFALFQPNLTSTSKVVSYLSDLFFPLASKSQLEGLVNTYPTSITAGSPFRTSIFNELYPGFKRLAAILGDLVFTLTRRVFLEVHTTINPKVPVWSYLASYDYGTPVLGTFHGSDLLQVFYGILPNYASRSIHTYYINFVHNLDPNVGVTKYTKWPQWSEGKKLMQFFNDRSGFLVDNFRSESYEYIKKNVGVFIEKIVQNLPSADRIQPTLRRITLFSGIYRSRTLDLDRPSLPASHDHFPLQTPKMSDYGDEMEVDAPPIVSSVSEGTKGKRSAANLPVEAEDSLPWVEKYRPTTLSDVSGHQDILSTLNKFVDSNRLPHLLLYGPPGTGKTSTILALARHIYGPENMRQMVLELNASDDRGIDVVREQIKTFASTKQIFTVAPTARPGAGGASVAAGFKLIILDEADAMTNTAQMALRRIMEKYTVNTRFCIIANYSHKLSPALLSRCTRFRFSPLKEADIRVLVDKVIEEENVKILPDATDALVKLSKGDMRRALNVLQACHASGTPLRPKDAPKVPDREIVRETITTETIYNCIAAPAPDAIRQILDTLLGTPDVTSCLSTINTLKTAQGLALADIITALSDEVVKLEVKPEVMIHWLSGLAEIEHRVAGGGAESVQTGAVVGVIRNGVELSQN
;
A
#
# COMPACT_ATOMS: atom_id res chain seq x y z
N MET A 1 9.99 7.61 -30.38
CA MET A 1 8.73 6.86 -30.16
C MET A 1 8.89 5.48 -30.77
N LYS A 2 8.66 4.42 -30.00
CA LYS A 2 9.68 3.39 -29.71
C LYS A 2 10.93 4.02 -29.03
N PRO A 3 11.59 3.33 -28.07
CA PRO A 3 11.29 2.03 -27.48
C PRO A 3 10.42 2.12 -26.20
N VAL A 4 9.66 1.06 -25.90
CA VAL A 4 8.98 0.80 -24.60
C VAL A 4 8.97 -0.71 -24.30
N ALA A 5 8.90 -1.56 -25.33
CA ALA A 5 8.73 -3.01 -25.22
C ALA A 5 9.98 -3.85 -24.80
N LEU A 6 10.93 -3.27 -24.05
CA LEU A 6 12.16 -3.98 -23.63
C LEU A 6 12.44 -3.87 -22.11
N PHE A 7 11.46 -3.45 -21.30
CA PHE A 7 11.66 -3.10 -19.88
C PHE A 7 10.98 -4.05 -18.88
N LEU A 8 10.41 -5.17 -19.34
CA LEU A 8 9.52 -6.05 -18.55
C LEU A 8 10.12 -7.41 -18.15
N ALA A 9 11.43 -7.63 -18.36
CA ALA A 9 12.06 -8.96 -18.27
C ALA A 9 13.16 -9.09 -17.18
N LEU A 10 13.18 -8.23 -16.16
CA LEU A 10 14.34 -8.10 -15.25
C LEU A 10 14.02 -8.00 -13.73
N PHE A 11 12.82 -8.38 -13.29
CA PHE A 11 12.50 -8.49 -11.86
C PHE A 11 11.92 -9.87 -11.52
N GLY A 12 12.76 -10.76 -10.99
CA GLY A 12 12.39 -12.09 -10.53
C GLY A 12 13.39 -12.61 -9.49
N THR A 13 12.86 -13.10 -8.38
CA THR A 13 13.54 -13.84 -7.29
C THR A 13 14.78 -13.19 -6.64
N ALA A 14 14.60 -12.73 -5.40
CA ALA A 14 15.63 -12.78 -4.37
C ALA A 14 15.21 -13.83 -3.31
N ALA A 15 16.00 -14.89 -3.14
CA ALA A 15 15.82 -15.94 -2.14
C ALA A 15 17.14 -16.08 -1.37
N ALA A 16 17.19 -15.77 -0.08
CA ALA A 16 16.81 -16.66 1.02
C ALA A 16 17.83 -17.79 1.23
N LEU A 17 18.87 -17.50 2.02
CA LEU A 17 19.83 -18.49 2.51
C LEU A 17 19.17 -19.41 3.55
N PRO A 18 19.39 -20.74 3.52
CA PRO A 18 18.94 -21.64 4.57
C PRO A 18 19.80 -21.48 5.83
N ALA A 19 19.16 -21.48 7.01
CA ALA A 19 19.82 -21.67 8.28
C ALA A 19 19.96 -23.17 8.58
N ALA A 20 21.02 -23.56 9.31
CA ALA A 20 21.24 -24.95 9.69
C ALA A 20 20.25 -25.42 10.79
N GLU A 21 19.86 -26.69 10.72
CA GLU A 21 19.01 -27.33 11.73
C GLU A 21 19.83 -27.68 13.00
N PRO A 22 19.28 -27.49 14.22
CA PRO A 22 19.77 -28.13 15.43
C PRO A 22 19.12 -29.52 15.63
N ASP A 23 19.88 -30.45 16.19
CA ASP A 23 19.48 -31.87 16.35
C ASP A 23 18.16 -32.11 17.11
N ALA A 24 17.50 -33.21 16.76
CA ALA A 24 16.18 -33.57 17.26
C ALA A 24 16.18 -34.01 18.73
N PHE A 25 15.53 -33.22 19.60
CA PHE A 25 15.09 -33.68 20.91
C PHE A 25 13.76 -34.47 20.80
N PRO A 26 13.59 -35.59 21.55
CA PRO A 26 12.38 -36.40 21.48
C PRO A 26 11.16 -35.66 22.04
N GLN A 27 10.04 -35.76 21.31
CA GLN A 27 8.74 -35.21 21.73
C GLN A 27 8.17 -35.99 22.93
N PRO A 28 7.61 -35.31 23.96
CA PRO A 28 6.61 -35.92 24.84
C PRO A 28 5.34 -36.29 24.06
N GLU A 29 4.57 -37.25 24.56
CA GLU A 29 3.30 -37.64 23.93
C GLU A 29 2.25 -36.50 23.93
N PRO A 30 1.30 -36.50 22.97
CA PRO A 30 0.43 -35.35 22.71
C PRO A 30 -0.67 -35.21 23.77
N ASP A 31 -0.41 -34.38 24.78
CA ASP A 31 -1.45 -34.00 25.73
C ASP A 31 -2.54 -33.13 25.07
N ARG A 32 -3.74 -33.18 25.63
CA ARG A 32 -5.01 -32.94 24.91
C ARG A 32 -5.15 -31.53 24.33
N VAL A 33 -5.71 -31.45 23.12
CA VAL A 33 -6.16 -30.21 22.48
C VAL A 33 -7.12 -29.43 23.38
N LEU A 34 -6.69 -28.27 23.85
CA LEU A 34 -7.53 -27.18 24.31
C LEU A 34 -7.61 -26.09 23.24
N GLU A 35 -8.77 -25.45 23.08
CA GLU A 35 -8.86 -24.19 22.35
C GLU A 35 -8.14 -23.11 23.15
N ASP A 36 -6.88 -22.79 22.82
CA ASP A 36 -6.24 -21.59 23.39
C ASP A 36 -6.82 -20.33 22.75
N ARG A 37 -7.96 -19.91 23.31
CA ARG A 37 -8.59 -18.61 23.05
C ARG A 37 -7.64 -17.54 23.59
N ALA A 38 -6.76 -17.02 22.72
CA ALA A 38 -5.77 -15.98 23.00
C ALA A 38 -6.19 -15.09 24.18
N ALA A 39 -5.55 -15.32 25.33
CA ALA A 39 -6.13 -14.99 26.63
C ALA A 39 -6.55 -13.52 26.74
N LYS A 40 -7.71 -13.24 27.32
CA LYS A 40 -8.16 -11.86 27.54
C LYS A 40 -7.41 -11.27 28.73
N VAL A 41 -6.58 -10.26 28.48
CA VAL A 41 -5.95 -9.43 29.51
C VAL A 41 -6.85 -8.22 29.77
N THR A 42 -6.87 -7.69 31.00
CA THR A 42 -7.75 -6.57 31.37
C THR A 42 -6.98 -5.52 32.16
N VAL A 43 -7.17 -4.24 31.81
CA VAL A 43 -6.62 -3.07 32.51
C VAL A 43 -7.79 -2.19 32.96
N THR A 44 -7.79 -1.78 34.23
CA THR A 44 -8.87 -0.95 34.80
C THR A 44 -8.40 0.48 34.97
N LEU A 45 -9.00 1.40 34.22
CA LEU A 45 -8.86 2.84 34.35
C LEU A 45 -10.01 3.40 35.21
N PRO A 46 -9.87 4.59 35.83
CA PRO A 46 -10.92 5.19 36.65
C PRO A 46 -12.28 5.35 35.95
N TYR A 47 -12.26 5.47 34.61
CA TYR A 47 -13.44 5.67 33.78
C TYR A 47 -13.80 4.46 32.87
N ALA A 48 -12.98 3.40 32.81
CA ALA A 48 -13.20 2.28 31.88
C ALA A 48 -12.47 0.99 32.28
N THR A 49 -13.09 -0.16 32.05
CA THR A 49 -12.43 -1.47 32.09
C THR A 49 -12.06 -1.88 30.66
N VAL A 50 -10.78 -1.84 30.31
CA VAL A 50 -10.28 -2.13 28.96
C VAL A 50 -9.88 -3.58 28.84
N VAL A 51 -10.50 -4.31 27.92
CA VAL A 51 -10.21 -5.72 27.62
C VAL A 51 -9.31 -5.80 26.38
N GLY A 52 -8.09 -6.31 26.56
CA GLY A 52 -7.09 -6.50 25.51
C GLY A 52 -6.86 -7.97 25.13
N ARG A 53 -6.10 -8.18 24.05
CA ARG A 53 -5.61 -9.49 23.61
C ARG A 53 -4.24 -9.77 24.25
N SER A 54 -4.07 -10.95 24.82
CA SER A 54 -2.77 -11.47 25.24
C SER A 54 -2.12 -12.30 24.12
N GLY A 55 -0.80 -12.45 24.23
CA GLY A 55 0.13 -13.04 23.27
C GLY A 55 1.56 -12.66 23.70
N THR A 56 2.55 -12.72 22.81
CA THR A 56 3.91 -12.20 23.10
C THR A 56 3.91 -10.68 23.35
N VAL A 57 2.94 -9.99 22.75
CA VAL A 57 2.66 -8.56 22.95
C VAL A 57 1.18 -8.46 23.31
N GLU A 58 0.88 -7.84 24.45
CA GLU A 58 -0.47 -7.52 24.87
C GLU A 58 -0.95 -6.26 24.16
N THR A 59 -2.16 -6.30 23.59
CA THR A 59 -2.70 -5.26 22.71
C THR A 59 -4.08 -4.79 23.17
N PHE A 60 -4.22 -3.49 23.40
CA PHE A 60 -5.42 -2.80 23.83
C PHE A 60 -5.74 -1.68 22.83
N ASN A 61 -6.58 -1.98 21.83
CA ASN A 61 -6.92 -1.02 20.78
C ASN A 61 -8.17 -0.19 21.14
N GLY A 62 -8.36 0.94 20.47
CA GLY A 62 -9.63 1.66 20.45
C GLY A 62 -10.07 2.23 21.80
N ILE A 63 -9.13 2.54 22.70
CA ILE A 63 -9.44 3.09 24.03
C ILE A 63 -9.86 4.55 23.88
N PRO A 64 -11.10 4.96 24.22
CA PRO A 64 -11.48 6.37 24.12
C PRO A 64 -10.68 7.23 25.10
N TYR A 65 -10.11 8.34 24.63
CA TYR A 65 -9.41 9.32 25.46
C TYR A 65 -10.19 10.64 25.61
N ALA A 66 -11.15 10.91 24.72
CA ALA A 66 -12.04 12.05 24.73
C ALA A 66 -13.51 11.62 24.52
N GLU A 67 -14.46 12.49 24.84
CA GLU A 67 -15.86 12.33 24.39
C GLU A 67 -15.93 12.36 22.85
N PRO A 68 -16.84 11.62 22.21
CA PRO A 68 -16.98 11.61 20.75
C PRO A 68 -17.21 13.01 20.18
N PRO A 69 -16.44 13.47 19.17
CA PRO A 69 -16.55 14.81 18.59
C PRO A 69 -17.70 14.90 17.57
N THR A 70 -18.89 14.43 17.96
CA THR A 70 -20.08 14.28 17.09
C THR A 70 -21.10 15.39 17.34
N GLY A 71 -21.92 15.69 16.32
CA GLY A 71 -23.00 16.67 16.44
C GLY A 71 -22.51 18.05 16.90
N GLN A 72 -22.92 18.49 18.08
CA GLN A 72 -22.49 19.79 18.65
C GLN A 72 -21.02 19.81 19.13
N LEU A 73 -20.33 18.66 19.16
CA LEU A 73 -18.88 18.57 19.35
C LEU A 73 -18.10 18.41 18.03
N ARG A 74 -18.79 18.37 16.87
CA ARG A 74 -18.15 18.51 15.56
C ARG A 74 -17.51 19.89 15.47
N LEU A 75 -16.33 19.96 14.86
CA LEU A 75 -15.55 21.19 14.73
C LEU A 75 -15.38 21.92 16.08
N LYS A 76 -15.15 21.20 17.18
CA LYS A 76 -14.80 21.77 18.49
C LYS A 76 -13.54 21.12 19.08
N PRO A 77 -12.80 21.79 19.99
CA PRO A 77 -11.73 21.18 20.77
C PRO A 77 -12.17 19.87 21.44
N PRO A 78 -11.28 18.85 21.52
CA PRO A 78 -11.60 17.60 22.19
C PRO A 78 -11.91 17.84 23.67
N LYS A 79 -12.81 17.03 24.22
CA LYS A 79 -13.28 17.14 25.61
C LYS A 79 -12.94 15.87 26.38
N LYS A 80 -12.31 16.00 27.55
CA LYS A 80 -12.02 14.85 28.42
C LYS A 80 -13.30 14.14 28.84
N LEU A 81 -13.26 12.81 28.89
CA LEU A 81 -14.38 11.94 29.25
C LEU A 81 -14.93 12.30 30.64
N ALA A 82 -16.23 12.61 30.71
CA ALA A 82 -16.88 13.13 31.90
C ALA A 82 -17.60 12.05 32.74
N ARG A 83 -17.56 10.79 32.29
CA ARG A 83 -18.30 9.65 32.87
C ARG A 83 -17.51 8.37 32.76
N ASN A 84 -17.82 7.40 33.62
CA ASN A 84 -17.39 6.02 33.41
C ASN A 84 -18.19 5.42 32.23
N ILE A 85 -17.49 4.78 31.28
CA ILE A 85 -18.05 4.22 30.04
C ILE A 85 -18.21 2.68 30.09
N GLY A 86 -17.97 2.06 31.25
CA GLY A 86 -18.08 0.61 31.43
C GLY A 86 -16.91 -0.16 30.81
N THR A 87 -17.21 -1.19 30.04
CA THR A 87 -16.21 -2.09 29.45
C THR A 87 -15.92 -1.73 27.99
N VAL A 88 -14.64 -1.50 27.67
CA VAL A 88 -14.14 -1.27 26.30
C VAL A 88 -13.53 -2.56 25.78
N ASP A 89 -14.05 -3.11 24.67
CA ASP A 89 -13.45 -4.28 24.00
C ASP A 89 -12.35 -3.84 23.01
N GLY A 90 -11.13 -3.69 23.53
CA GLY A 90 -9.93 -3.40 22.76
C GLY A 90 -9.33 -4.60 22.04
N THR A 91 -10.07 -5.73 21.91
CA THR A 91 -9.63 -6.89 21.11
C THR A 91 -9.89 -6.73 19.60
N GLY A 92 -10.53 -5.64 19.18
CA GLY A 92 -10.80 -5.32 17.77
C GLY A 92 -9.70 -4.52 17.05
N ILE A 93 -10.08 -3.91 15.94
CA ILE A 93 -9.33 -2.85 15.25
C ILE A 93 -9.97 -1.52 15.69
N ALA A 94 -9.17 -0.48 15.91
CA ALA A 94 -9.70 0.83 16.26
C ALA A 94 -10.49 1.45 15.10
N ALA A 95 -11.50 2.27 15.42
CA ALA A 95 -12.16 3.09 14.41
C ALA A 95 -11.18 4.12 13.83
N SER A 96 -11.42 4.57 12.59
CA SER A 96 -10.66 5.64 11.96
C SER A 96 -11.45 6.95 12.00
N CYS A 97 -10.76 8.09 12.09
CA CYS A 97 -11.40 9.38 11.86
C CYS A 97 -11.84 9.52 10.40
N PRO A 98 -12.78 10.43 10.07
CA PRO A 98 -13.25 10.60 8.70
C PRO A 98 -12.08 10.96 7.76
N GLN A 99 -12.06 10.39 6.56
CA GLN A 99 -10.91 10.43 5.66
C GLN A 99 -11.22 11.23 4.39
N MET A 100 -10.23 11.98 3.89
CA MET A 100 -10.29 12.65 2.59
C MET A 100 -9.55 11.84 1.53
N PHE A 101 -10.29 10.97 0.83
CA PHE A 101 -9.77 10.20 -0.31
C PHE A 101 -10.13 10.85 -1.66
N PHE A 102 -9.26 10.63 -2.64
CA PHE A 102 -9.29 10.99 -4.07
C PHE A 102 -10.54 11.68 -4.63
N THR A 103 -10.37 12.90 -5.15
CA THR A 103 -11.27 13.51 -6.14
C THR A 103 -11.14 12.77 -7.49
N THR A 104 -12.08 11.89 -7.82
CA THR A 104 -12.00 11.01 -9.00
C THR A 104 -12.30 11.70 -10.34
N ASN A 105 -11.36 12.52 -10.83
CA ASN A 105 -11.31 12.87 -12.25
C ASN A 105 -10.73 11.67 -13.02
N ASN A 106 -11.57 11.00 -13.82
CA ASN A 106 -11.36 9.65 -14.36
C ASN A 106 -10.29 9.50 -15.48
N GLU A 107 -9.33 10.42 -15.60
CA GLU A 107 -8.39 10.45 -16.73
C GLU A 107 -7.00 9.89 -16.44
N ASN A 108 -6.60 9.82 -15.17
CA ASN A 108 -5.25 9.43 -14.76
C ASN A 108 -5.00 7.90 -14.82
N LYS A 109 -4.86 7.36 -16.03
CA LYS A 109 -4.31 6.02 -16.38
C LYS A 109 -2.86 5.81 -15.91
N PHE A 110 -2.35 6.67 -15.04
CA PHE A 110 -0.97 6.66 -14.58
C PHE A 110 -0.80 5.83 -13.29
N LEU A 111 -1.86 5.72 -12.47
CA LEU A 111 -1.83 4.94 -11.23
C LEU A 111 -1.67 3.43 -11.48
N ASP A 112 -2.09 2.94 -12.65
CA ASP A 112 -1.95 1.54 -13.09
C ASP A 112 -0.49 1.07 -13.15
N ILE A 113 0.47 1.99 -13.34
CA ILE A 113 1.91 1.70 -13.40
C ILE A 113 2.50 1.43 -11.99
N ILE A 114 1.79 1.81 -10.93
CA ILE A 114 2.31 1.94 -9.57
C ILE A 114 1.61 0.96 -8.59
N GLY A 115 1.10 -0.17 -9.13
CA GLY A 115 0.17 -1.06 -8.44
C GLY A 115 0.61 -1.58 -7.07
N ASP A 116 1.88 -1.96 -6.88
CA ASP A 116 2.36 -2.44 -5.58
C ASP A 116 2.39 -1.32 -4.51
N PHE A 117 2.52 -0.04 -4.90
CA PHE A 117 2.57 1.09 -3.95
C PHE A 117 1.19 1.38 -3.34
N LEU A 118 0.09 1.04 -4.04
CA LEU A 118 -1.27 1.17 -3.49
C LEU A 118 -1.51 0.26 -2.26
N THR A 119 -0.55 -0.62 -1.93
CA THR A 119 -0.56 -1.42 -0.69
C THR A 119 0.08 -0.70 0.51
N LEU A 120 0.78 0.43 0.32
CA LEU A 120 1.38 1.22 1.40
C LEU A 120 0.31 1.70 2.39
N PRO A 121 0.58 1.72 3.71
CA PRO A 121 -0.39 2.17 4.73
C PRO A 121 -1.00 3.54 4.41
N LEU A 122 -0.17 4.48 3.93
CA LEU A 122 -0.52 5.84 3.51
C LEU A 122 -1.56 5.91 2.38
N LEU A 123 -1.69 4.84 1.57
CA LEU A 123 -2.55 4.80 0.37
C LEU A 123 -3.74 3.83 0.51
N GLN A 124 -3.90 3.18 1.67
CA GLN A 124 -5.02 2.26 1.91
C GLN A 124 -6.31 3.02 2.24
N ILE A 125 -7.42 2.66 1.55
CA ILE A 125 -8.75 3.21 1.83
C ILE A 125 -9.31 2.57 3.10
N VAL A 126 -9.56 3.37 4.13
CA VAL A 126 -10.15 2.93 5.40
C VAL A 126 -11.41 3.73 5.70
N ASN A 127 -12.52 3.05 6.00
CA ASN A 127 -13.79 3.73 6.30
C ASN A 127 -13.72 4.41 7.69
N GLY A 128 -13.84 5.73 7.71
CA GLY A 128 -13.83 6.54 8.93
C GLY A 128 -15.23 6.89 9.46
N GLN A 129 -15.27 7.29 10.72
CA GLN A 129 -16.44 7.83 11.43
C GLN A 129 -16.02 8.96 12.37
N GLU A 130 -16.95 9.83 12.79
CA GLU A 130 -16.63 10.94 13.71
C GLU A 130 -16.25 10.48 15.13
N ASP A 131 -16.82 9.37 15.62
CA ASP A 131 -16.44 8.76 16.89
C ASP A 131 -15.11 7.98 16.77
N CYS A 132 -14.00 8.72 16.80
CA CYS A 132 -12.68 8.20 16.46
C CYS A 132 -11.56 8.58 17.44
N LEU A 133 -11.83 9.36 18.50
CA LEU A 133 -10.82 9.88 19.44
C LEU A 133 -10.37 8.79 20.43
N THR A 134 -9.68 7.80 19.87
CA THR A 134 -9.20 6.60 20.54
C THR A 134 -7.69 6.47 20.45
N ILE A 135 -7.11 5.78 21.43
CA ILE A 135 -5.68 5.48 21.53
C ILE A 135 -5.48 3.97 21.61
N ASN A 136 -4.44 3.46 20.95
CA ASN A 136 -4.01 2.07 21.03
C ASN A 136 -2.79 1.97 21.96
N VAL A 137 -2.74 0.94 22.80
CA VAL A 137 -1.59 0.63 23.66
C VAL A 137 -1.15 -0.81 23.42
N GLN A 138 0.14 -1.01 23.13
CA GLN A 138 0.76 -2.32 22.95
C GLN A 138 2.01 -2.44 23.83
N ARG A 139 2.14 -3.56 24.55
CA ARG A 139 3.20 -3.77 25.55
C ARG A 139 3.70 -5.22 25.58
N PRO A 140 4.93 -5.49 26.06
CA PRO A 140 5.40 -6.86 26.29
C PRO A 140 4.46 -7.67 27.19
N ALA A 141 4.34 -8.97 26.92
CA ALA A 141 3.58 -9.89 27.76
C ALA A 141 4.02 -9.85 29.24
N GLY A 142 3.06 -9.87 30.17
CA GLY A 142 3.35 -9.85 31.61
C GLY A 142 3.79 -8.49 32.16
N THR A 143 3.74 -7.42 31.36
CA THR A 143 3.99 -6.05 31.85
C THR A 143 2.98 -5.69 32.95
N THR A 144 3.47 -5.14 34.05
CA THR A 144 2.64 -4.72 35.19
C THR A 144 2.70 -3.21 35.37
N LYS A 145 1.77 -2.63 36.14
CA LYS A 145 1.77 -1.19 36.49
C LYS A 145 3.11 -0.69 37.06
N ASP A 146 3.88 -1.58 37.69
CA ASP A 146 5.12 -1.26 38.39
C ASP A 146 6.36 -1.38 37.48
N SER A 147 6.21 -1.83 36.23
CA SER A 147 7.31 -2.11 35.29
C SER A 147 8.06 -0.87 34.76
N LYS A 148 7.44 0.32 34.75
CA LYS A 148 8.03 1.63 34.35
C LYS A 148 8.87 1.59 33.06
N LEU A 149 8.32 0.98 32.02
CA LEU A 149 8.93 0.92 30.69
C LEU A 149 8.88 2.28 29.99
N PRO A 150 9.89 2.67 29.17
CA PRO A 150 9.78 3.83 28.29
C PRO A 150 8.57 3.73 27.35
N VAL A 151 8.09 4.88 26.85
CA VAL A 151 6.90 4.95 26.00
C VAL A 151 7.27 5.56 24.66
N LEU A 152 6.97 4.86 23.57
CA LEU A 152 7.08 5.36 22.20
C LEU A 152 5.68 5.75 21.71
N PHE A 153 5.44 7.04 21.54
CA PHE A 153 4.14 7.61 21.18
C PHE A 153 4.11 7.99 19.70
N TRP A 154 3.32 7.27 18.92
CA TRP A 154 3.20 7.39 17.46
C TRP A 154 2.06 8.32 17.04
N ILE A 155 2.40 9.27 16.18
CA ILE A 155 1.49 10.14 15.42
C ILE A 155 1.65 9.77 13.94
N PHE A 156 0.59 9.34 13.28
CA PHE A 156 0.66 8.84 11.91
C PHE A 156 0.86 9.92 10.84
N GLY A 157 1.45 9.53 9.70
CA GLY A 157 1.43 10.31 8.47
C GLY A 157 0.11 10.18 7.69
N GLY A 158 -0.11 11.10 6.77
CA GLY A 158 -1.38 11.18 6.02
C GLY A 158 -1.74 12.53 5.39
N GLY A 159 -0.76 13.42 5.16
CA GLY A 159 -0.99 14.74 4.56
C GLY A 159 -1.98 15.64 5.32
N PHE A 160 -2.20 15.38 6.62
CA PHE A 160 -3.28 15.96 7.44
C PHE A 160 -4.72 15.73 6.92
N GLU A 161 -4.90 14.89 5.91
CA GLU A 161 -6.16 14.66 5.17
C GLU A 161 -6.71 13.24 5.38
N LEU A 162 -5.84 12.27 5.66
CA LEU A 162 -6.15 10.86 5.90
C LEU A 162 -5.22 10.25 6.97
N GLY A 163 -5.35 8.95 7.22
CA GLY A 163 -4.54 8.20 8.18
C GLY A 163 -5.34 7.70 9.40
N SER A 164 -4.86 6.64 10.04
CA SER A 164 -5.48 6.05 11.24
C SER A 164 -4.51 5.14 12.00
N THR A 165 -4.64 5.05 13.32
CA THR A 165 -3.92 4.07 14.15
C THR A 165 -4.19 2.61 13.77
N ALA A 166 -5.29 2.32 13.06
CA ALA A 166 -5.58 1.01 12.50
C ALA A 166 -4.53 0.53 11.46
N MET A 167 -3.76 1.46 10.88
CA MET A 167 -2.74 1.21 9.86
C MET A 167 -1.35 0.89 10.44
N TYR A 168 -1.19 0.87 11.79
CA TYR A 168 0.11 0.88 12.47
C TYR A 168 0.16 -0.07 13.67
N ASP A 169 0.62 -1.30 13.47
CA ASP A 169 0.82 -2.28 14.56
C ASP A 169 2.29 -2.33 15.02
N GLY A 170 2.53 -2.01 16.29
CA GLY A 170 3.86 -1.93 16.90
C GLY A 170 4.46 -3.25 17.36
N THR A 171 3.81 -4.41 17.12
CA THR A 171 4.27 -5.73 17.60
C THR A 171 5.68 -6.06 17.12
N GLY A 172 6.04 -5.67 15.89
CA GLY A 172 7.39 -5.89 15.34
C GLY A 172 8.45 -5.10 16.11
N LEU A 173 8.20 -3.82 16.36
CA LEU A 173 9.11 -2.92 17.07
C LEU A 173 9.25 -3.31 18.55
N ILE A 174 8.15 -3.69 19.22
CA ILE A 174 8.18 -4.18 20.61
C ILE A 174 9.00 -5.47 20.71
N LYS A 175 8.86 -6.40 19.76
CA LYS A 175 9.69 -7.63 19.73
C LYS A 175 11.16 -7.31 19.54
N ALA A 176 11.52 -6.43 18.61
CA ALA A 176 12.90 -5.96 18.46
C ALA A 176 13.44 -5.33 19.76
N GLY A 177 12.60 -4.61 20.51
CA GLY A 177 12.95 -4.08 21.84
C GLY A 177 13.20 -5.18 22.88
N ILE A 178 12.33 -6.18 22.96
CA ILE A 178 12.49 -7.35 23.84
C ILE A 178 13.78 -8.10 23.49
N ASP A 179 14.03 -8.39 22.22
CA ASP A 179 15.22 -9.10 21.72
C ASP A 179 16.53 -8.32 21.97
N MET A 180 16.45 -6.99 22.08
CA MET A 180 17.56 -6.10 22.46
C MET A 180 17.76 -5.96 23.97
N GLY A 181 16.88 -6.54 24.82
CA GLY A 181 16.88 -6.27 26.26
C GLY A 181 16.42 -4.85 26.62
N GLN A 182 15.78 -4.15 25.69
CA GLN A 182 15.27 -2.79 25.78
C GLN A 182 13.75 -2.75 25.48
N PRO A 183 12.91 -3.33 26.38
CA PRO A 183 11.46 -3.33 26.23
C PRO A 183 10.85 -1.95 26.54
N PHE A 184 9.92 -1.53 25.68
CA PHE A 184 9.16 -0.29 25.78
C PHE A 184 7.66 -0.56 25.51
N ILE A 185 6.80 0.41 25.81
CA ILE A 185 5.37 0.40 25.43
C ILE A 185 5.19 1.25 24.18
N PHE A 186 4.52 0.69 23.17
CA PHE A 186 4.07 1.45 22.00
C PHE A 186 2.67 2.00 22.25
N VAL A 187 2.46 3.27 21.89
CA VAL A 187 1.17 3.96 22.00
C VAL A 187 0.92 4.68 20.69
N ALA A 188 -0.26 4.53 20.09
CA ALA A 188 -0.62 5.21 18.84
C ALA A 188 -1.94 5.97 18.99
N VAL A 189 -1.97 7.26 18.61
CA VAL A 189 -3.11 8.16 18.82
C VAL A 189 -3.88 8.43 17.52
N ASN A 190 -5.21 8.29 17.55
CA ASN A 190 -6.06 8.86 16.49
C ASN A 190 -6.26 10.34 16.75
N TYR A 191 -6.20 11.15 15.69
CA TYR A 191 -6.56 12.56 15.70
C TYR A 191 -7.40 12.88 14.46
N ARG A 192 -8.25 13.91 14.53
CA ARG A 192 -9.07 14.32 13.39
C ARG A 192 -8.20 14.89 12.26
N VAL A 193 -8.61 14.61 11.02
CA VAL A 193 -7.93 15.00 9.78
C VAL A 193 -8.91 15.66 8.82
N GLY A 194 -8.39 16.27 7.76
CA GLY A 194 -9.12 17.05 6.76
C GLY A 194 -9.99 18.14 7.41
N ALA A 195 -11.18 18.32 6.84
CA ALA A 195 -12.20 19.23 7.35
C ALA A 195 -12.59 19.01 8.82
N PHE A 196 -12.37 17.83 9.41
CA PHE A 196 -12.74 17.55 10.80
C PHE A 196 -11.66 17.98 11.80
N GLY A 197 -10.40 18.10 11.35
CA GLY A 197 -9.23 18.36 12.20
C GLY A 197 -8.55 19.71 11.96
N PHE A 198 -8.58 20.21 10.73
CA PHE A 198 -7.75 21.33 10.27
C PHE A 198 -8.52 22.32 9.37
N MET A 199 -9.84 22.44 9.58
CA MET A 199 -10.64 23.45 8.87
C MET A 199 -10.10 24.86 9.18
N PRO A 200 -9.77 25.66 8.16
CA PRO A 200 -9.37 27.06 8.32
C PRO A 200 -10.59 28.00 8.30
N GLY A 201 -10.35 29.31 8.32
CA GLY A 201 -11.36 30.38 8.24
C GLY A 201 -11.47 31.18 9.53
N LYS A 202 -11.85 32.46 9.42
CA LYS A 202 -12.08 33.35 10.58
C LYS A 202 -13.17 32.81 11.51
N GLU A 203 -14.22 32.17 10.96
CA GLU A 203 -15.29 31.55 11.74
C GLU A 203 -14.78 30.44 12.67
N ILE A 204 -13.70 29.76 12.29
CA ILE A 204 -13.03 28.74 13.13
C ILE A 204 -12.12 29.38 14.18
N LEU A 205 -11.51 30.52 13.86
CA LEU A 205 -10.67 31.30 14.79
C LEU A 205 -11.51 31.94 15.91
N ASP A 206 -12.57 32.66 15.55
CA ASP A 206 -13.49 33.35 16.48
C ASP A 206 -14.17 32.40 17.49
N ASP A 207 -14.27 31.11 17.14
CA ASP A 207 -14.94 30.05 17.88
C ASP A 207 -13.99 29.19 18.75
N ASP A 208 -12.68 29.48 18.75
CA ASP A 208 -11.59 28.68 19.35
C ASP A 208 -11.52 27.23 18.85
N SER A 209 -11.73 27.02 17.55
CA SER A 209 -11.75 25.70 16.92
C SER A 209 -10.61 25.46 15.93
N ALA A 210 -9.57 26.28 15.94
CA ALA A 210 -8.38 26.07 15.14
C ALA A 210 -7.54 24.87 15.63
N ASN A 211 -6.85 24.20 14.69
CA ASN A 211 -5.87 23.14 14.94
C ASN A 211 -6.40 21.95 15.79
N LEU A 212 -7.64 21.53 15.57
CA LEU A 212 -8.29 20.45 16.33
C LEU A 212 -7.48 19.15 16.32
N GLY A 213 -6.86 18.78 15.19
CA GLY A 213 -6.01 17.60 15.11
C GLY A 213 -4.77 17.67 16.03
N LEU A 214 -4.17 18.86 16.22
CA LEU A 214 -3.08 19.05 17.19
C LEU A 214 -3.60 19.05 18.64
N ARG A 215 -4.81 19.59 18.88
CA ARG A 215 -5.47 19.52 20.20
C ARG A 215 -5.83 18.07 20.57
N ASP A 216 -6.23 17.25 19.59
CA ASP A 216 -6.54 15.82 19.74
C ASP A 216 -5.28 15.02 20.15
N GLN A 217 -4.19 15.16 19.38
CA GLN A 217 -2.88 14.58 19.71
C GLN A 217 -2.39 15.01 21.11
N ARG A 218 -2.54 16.31 21.45
CA ARG A 218 -2.18 16.87 22.74
C ARG A 218 -3.00 16.25 23.88
N MET A 219 -4.30 16.05 23.69
CA MET A 219 -5.14 15.34 24.68
C MET A 219 -4.75 13.86 24.80
N GLY A 220 -4.32 13.21 23.72
CA GLY A 220 -3.72 11.87 23.76
C GLY A 220 -2.42 11.82 24.58
N LEU A 221 -1.57 12.85 24.51
CA LEU A 221 -0.38 12.97 25.36
C LEU A 221 -0.74 13.21 26.84
N GLU A 222 -1.73 14.06 27.12
CA GLU A 222 -2.24 14.25 28.49
C GLU A 222 -2.86 12.97 29.06
N TRP A 223 -3.56 12.20 28.24
CA TRP A 223 -4.07 10.87 28.60
C TRP A 223 -2.94 9.90 28.92
N VAL A 224 -1.83 9.90 28.15
CA VAL A 224 -0.65 9.09 28.46
C VAL A 224 -0.04 9.51 29.80
N ALA A 225 0.08 10.81 30.06
CA ALA A 225 0.61 11.32 31.33
C ALA A 225 -0.25 10.92 32.55
N ASP A 226 -1.58 10.92 32.42
CA ASP A 226 -2.50 10.53 33.49
C ASP A 226 -2.60 9.00 33.67
N TYR A 227 -2.55 8.20 32.60
CA TYR A 227 -2.98 6.78 32.63
C TYR A 227 -1.95 5.73 32.22
N ILE A 228 -0.85 6.05 31.51
CA ILE A 228 0.05 5.00 30.96
C ILE A 228 0.75 4.16 32.04
N SER A 229 0.89 4.72 33.25
CA SER A 229 1.36 4.01 34.44
C SER A 229 0.51 2.78 34.79
N THR A 230 -0.79 2.80 34.49
CA THR A 230 -1.69 1.64 34.70
C THR A 230 -1.36 0.50 33.73
N PHE A 231 -0.85 0.84 32.54
CA PHE A 231 -0.33 -0.11 31.55
C PHE A 231 1.15 -0.49 31.80
N GLY A 232 1.82 0.09 32.79
CA GLY A 232 3.22 -0.19 33.11
C GLY A 232 4.24 0.73 32.44
N GLY A 233 3.78 1.80 31.79
CA GLY A 233 4.65 2.81 31.18
C GLY A 233 5.13 3.84 32.20
N ASP A 234 6.29 4.41 31.94
CA ASP A 234 6.83 5.55 32.68
C ASP A 234 6.45 6.86 31.96
N PRO A 235 5.50 7.66 32.49
CA PRO A 235 5.07 8.90 31.85
C PRO A 235 6.17 9.98 31.82
N GLU A 236 7.25 9.82 32.59
CA GLU A 236 8.42 10.71 32.51
C GLU A 236 9.42 10.27 31.42
N LYS A 237 9.14 9.15 30.72
CA LYS A 237 9.96 8.59 29.63
C LYS A 237 9.21 8.43 28.31
N VAL A 238 8.28 9.34 28.00
CA VAL A 238 7.64 9.41 26.68
C VAL A 238 8.58 10.03 25.64
N THR A 239 8.78 9.33 24.52
CA THR A 239 9.37 9.85 23.28
C THR A 239 8.28 9.88 22.21
N ILE A 240 8.09 11.03 21.58
CA ILE A 240 7.12 11.20 20.47
C ILE A 240 7.79 10.88 19.12
N TRP A 241 7.05 10.24 18.23
CA TRP A 241 7.51 9.83 16.90
C TRP A 241 6.38 9.99 15.88
N GLY A 242 6.73 10.41 14.67
CA GLY A 242 5.81 10.40 13.54
C GLY A 242 6.55 10.43 12.20
N GLU A 243 5.80 10.19 11.13
CA GLU A 243 6.23 10.25 9.73
C GLU A 243 5.35 11.24 8.96
N SER A 244 5.88 11.93 7.96
CA SER A 244 5.12 12.88 7.12
C SER A 244 4.40 13.95 7.97
N ALA A 245 3.09 14.12 7.78
CA ALA A 245 2.22 14.95 8.63
C ALA A 245 2.34 14.64 10.14
N GLY A 246 2.69 13.41 10.51
CA GLY A 246 2.98 13.01 11.89
C GLY A 246 4.34 13.52 12.39
N ALA A 247 5.37 13.62 11.53
CA ALA A 247 6.66 14.22 11.89
C ALA A 247 6.55 15.76 12.00
N ILE A 248 5.77 16.38 11.11
CA ILE A 248 5.40 17.80 11.22
C ILE A 248 4.62 18.02 12.53
N SER A 249 3.63 17.16 12.82
CA SER A 249 2.90 17.16 14.10
C SER A 249 3.83 16.98 15.31
N VAL A 250 4.90 16.19 15.22
CA VAL A 250 5.91 16.09 16.29
C VAL A 250 6.59 17.43 16.54
N LEU A 251 6.94 18.20 15.50
CA LEU A 251 7.44 19.57 15.69
C LEU A 251 6.35 20.52 16.22
N ASP A 252 5.11 20.40 15.75
CA ASP A 252 4.03 21.23 16.27
C ASP A 252 3.74 20.94 17.76
N GLN A 253 3.82 19.67 18.22
CA GLN A 253 3.74 19.34 19.64
C GLN A 253 4.93 19.89 20.45
N LEU A 254 6.11 20.06 19.82
CA LEU A 254 7.24 20.79 20.41
C LEU A 254 6.96 22.29 20.49
N ALA A 255 6.29 22.89 19.50
CA ALA A 255 6.02 24.33 19.40
C ALA A 255 4.73 24.78 20.13
N LEU A 256 3.81 23.86 20.41
CA LEU A 256 2.47 24.11 20.94
C LEU A 256 2.50 24.95 22.23
N TYR A 257 1.62 25.94 22.31
CA TYR A 257 1.54 26.91 23.40
C TYR A 257 2.89 27.63 23.66
N GLY A 258 3.62 27.96 22.60
CA GLY A 258 4.92 28.65 22.67
C GLY A 258 6.03 27.80 23.29
N GLY A 259 5.95 26.47 23.14
CA GLY A 259 6.90 25.52 23.72
C GLY A 259 6.53 25.01 25.12
N ASN A 260 5.33 25.30 25.62
CA ASN A 260 4.88 24.72 26.87
C ASN A 260 4.43 23.25 26.67
N ASN A 261 5.40 22.33 26.70
CA ASN A 261 5.13 20.89 26.68
C ASN A 261 4.74 20.30 28.06
N THR A 262 4.31 21.13 29.02
CA THR A 262 3.94 20.67 30.37
C THR A 262 2.43 20.49 30.56
N TYR A 263 2.09 19.59 31.48
CA TYR A 263 0.76 19.28 31.98
C TYR A 263 0.88 18.83 33.44
N ASN A 264 0.01 19.32 34.32
CA ASN A 264 0.06 19.05 35.77
C ASN A 264 1.46 19.21 36.41
N GLY A 265 2.27 20.15 35.90
CA GLY A 265 3.64 20.44 36.36
C GLY A 265 4.74 19.49 35.86
N LYS A 266 4.41 18.49 35.04
CA LYS A 266 5.38 17.56 34.40
C LYS A 266 5.46 17.78 32.90
N LYS A 267 6.56 17.39 32.26
CA LYS A 267 6.67 17.34 30.78
C LYS A 267 5.86 16.16 30.24
N LEU A 268 5.16 16.37 29.12
CA LEU A 268 4.43 15.33 28.40
C LEU A 268 5.35 14.37 27.63
N PHE A 269 6.55 14.82 27.26
CA PHE A 269 7.56 14.03 26.57
C PHE A 269 8.98 14.58 26.80
N ARG A 270 9.98 13.73 26.55
CA ARG A 270 11.41 13.97 26.82
C ARG A 270 12.33 13.81 25.61
N GLY A 271 11.81 13.38 24.46
CA GLY A 271 12.56 13.22 23.22
C GLY A 271 11.62 13.12 22.00
N ALA A 272 12.15 13.38 20.80
CA ALA A 272 11.39 13.39 19.55
C ALA A 272 12.08 12.60 18.43
N ILE A 273 11.29 11.96 17.56
CA ILE A 273 11.75 11.33 16.31
C ILE A 273 10.87 11.87 15.17
N MET A 274 11.50 12.39 14.12
CA MET A 274 10.83 13.02 12.97
C MET A 274 11.30 12.39 11.66
N ASN A 275 10.42 11.61 11.03
CA ASN A 275 10.66 11.01 9.72
C ASN A 275 9.98 11.85 8.64
N SER A 276 10.75 12.42 7.71
CA SER A 276 10.20 13.10 6.52
C SER A 276 9.23 14.24 6.86
N GLY A 277 9.65 15.15 7.74
CA GLY A 277 8.85 16.31 8.15
C GLY A 277 9.45 17.10 9.32
N SER A 278 9.29 18.42 9.31
CA SER A 278 9.61 19.29 10.46
C SER A 278 8.91 20.65 10.35
N ILE A 279 9.65 21.74 10.09
CA ILE A 279 9.07 23.08 9.91
C ILE A 279 8.22 23.06 8.64
N ILE A 280 6.90 23.21 8.78
CA ILE A 280 6.03 23.67 7.70
C ILE A 280 5.64 25.11 8.02
N PRO A 281 6.15 26.09 7.27
CA PRO A 281 5.67 27.45 7.41
C PRO A 281 4.23 27.57 6.91
N ALA A 282 3.41 28.35 7.62
CA ALA A 282 2.00 28.51 7.27
C ALA A 282 1.50 29.91 7.62
N ASP A 283 0.74 30.51 6.70
CA ASP A 283 -0.07 31.70 7.01
C ASP A 283 -1.20 31.35 7.99
N THR A 284 -1.69 32.37 8.69
CA THR A 284 -2.68 32.24 9.77
C THR A 284 -3.94 31.48 9.34
N VAL A 285 -4.66 30.93 10.32
CA VAL A 285 -5.87 30.13 10.09
C VAL A 285 -6.98 30.90 9.35
N ASP A 286 -7.03 32.22 9.51
CA ASP A 286 -7.97 33.16 8.91
C ASP A 286 -7.47 33.82 7.59
N CYS A 287 -6.29 33.44 7.08
CA CYS A 287 -5.71 34.05 5.89
C CYS A 287 -6.60 33.85 4.64
N PRO A 288 -6.42 34.64 3.55
CA PRO A 288 -7.25 34.52 2.35
C PRO A 288 -7.29 33.11 1.71
N LYS A 289 -6.18 32.35 1.77
CA LYS A 289 -6.14 30.94 1.32
C LYS A 289 -6.96 30.04 2.25
N GLY A 290 -6.92 30.29 3.57
CA GLY A 290 -7.75 29.62 4.56
C GLY A 290 -9.24 29.90 4.39
N GLN A 291 -9.63 31.18 4.30
CA GLN A 291 -11.04 31.55 4.11
C GLN A 291 -11.62 30.98 2.81
N ALA A 292 -10.84 30.93 1.71
CA ALA A 292 -11.30 30.32 0.46
C ALA A 292 -11.66 28.82 0.60
N VAL A 293 -10.89 28.07 1.40
CA VAL A 293 -11.18 26.66 1.72
C VAL A 293 -12.47 26.56 2.55
N TYR A 294 -12.64 27.41 3.57
CA TYR A 294 -13.86 27.46 4.40
C TYR A 294 -15.10 27.79 3.56
N ASP A 295 -15.05 28.85 2.76
CA ASP A 295 -16.15 29.32 1.92
C ASP A 295 -16.56 28.28 0.87
N GLN A 296 -15.59 27.52 0.32
CA GLN A 296 -15.86 26.40 -0.59
C GLN A 296 -16.60 25.27 0.12
N VAL A 297 -16.17 24.86 1.32
CA VAL A 297 -16.86 23.83 2.13
C VAL A 297 -18.27 24.30 2.52
N VAL A 298 -18.44 25.55 2.97
CA VAL A 298 -19.76 26.14 3.27
C VAL A 298 -20.68 26.16 2.05
N SER A 299 -20.13 26.42 0.86
CA SER A 299 -20.90 26.39 -0.39
C SER A 299 -21.28 24.96 -0.80
N ALA A 300 -20.36 23.99 -0.73
CA ALA A 300 -20.62 22.58 -1.03
C ALA A 300 -21.59 21.93 -0.02
N ALA A 301 -21.56 22.37 1.24
CA ALA A 301 -22.51 22.01 2.28
C ALA A 301 -23.93 22.57 2.04
N GLY A 302 -24.11 23.56 1.18
CA GLY A 302 -25.35 24.34 1.08
C GLY A 302 -25.64 25.16 2.35
N CYS A 303 -24.60 25.54 3.10
CA CYS A 303 -24.69 26.43 4.26
C CYS A 303 -24.48 27.92 3.91
N LYS A 304 -24.18 28.22 2.63
CA LYS A 304 -24.01 29.58 2.12
C LYS A 304 -25.29 30.40 2.32
N GLY A 305 -25.19 31.50 3.06
CA GLY A 305 -26.33 32.37 3.42
C GLY A 305 -26.99 32.05 4.76
N ALA A 306 -26.52 31.06 5.51
CA ALA A 306 -26.86 30.93 6.92
C ALA A 306 -26.31 32.12 7.73
N SER A 307 -27.02 32.54 8.78
CA SER A 307 -26.57 33.61 9.70
C SER A 307 -25.39 33.18 10.57
N ASP A 308 -25.24 31.89 10.80
CA ASP A 308 -24.06 31.23 11.37
C ASP A 308 -23.73 30.02 10.49
N THR A 309 -22.64 30.14 9.72
CA THR A 309 -22.20 29.10 8.78
C THR A 309 -21.59 27.91 9.51
N LEU A 310 -20.95 28.12 10.67
CA LEU A 310 -20.29 27.09 11.44
C LEU A 310 -21.30 26.23 12.22
N ALA A 311 -22.31 26.85 12.84
CA ALA A 311 -23.45 26.14 13.40
C ALA A 311 -24.23 25.36 12.34
N CYS A 312 -24.35 25.90 11.12
CA CYS A 312 -24.92 25.16 9.99
C CYS A 312 -24.09 23.89 9.66
N LEU A 313 -22.76 23.99 9.55
CA LEU A 313 -21.87 22.83 9.32
C LEU A 313 -21.95 21.78 10.45
N ARG A 314 -22.07 22.22 11.71
CA ARG A 314 -22.31 21.35 12.88
C ARG A 314 -23.66 20.61 12.82
N GLY A 315 -24.69 21.25 12.27
CA GLY A 315 -26.04 20.68 12.13
C GLY A 315 -26.25 19.68 10.99
N LEU A 316 -25.23 19.41 10.16
CA LEU A 316 -25.37 18.50 9.00
C LEU A 316 -25.29 17.02 9.37
N GLU A 317 -25.94 16.19 8.56
CA GLU A 317 -25.68 14.75 8.52
C GLU A 317 -24.22 14.44 8.16
N TYR A 318 -23.65 13.40 8.78
CA TYR A 318 -22.23 13.03 8.66
C TYR A 318 -21.77 12.97 7.20
N THR A 319 -22.46 12.18 6.36
CA THR A 319 -22.10 11.98 4.95
C THR A 319 -22.11 13.30 4.16
N LYS A 320 -23.02 14.22 4.48
CA LYS A 320 -23.14 15.52 3.80
C LYS A 320 -22.00 16.46 4.20
N PHE A 321 -21.63 16.48 5.49
CA PHE A 321 -20.46 17.25 5.94
C PHE A 321 -19.15 16.65 5.41
N LEU A 322 -19.01 15.32 5.36
CA LEU A 322 -17.86 14.63 4.76
C LEU A 322 -17.71 14.98 3.26
N GLN A 323 -18.79 14.93 2.49
CA GLN A 323 -18.79 15.31 1.07
C GLN A 323 -18.44 16.79 0.86
N ALA A 324 -18.93 17.69 1.73
CA ALA A 324 -18.57 19.10 1.68
C ALA A 324 -17.10 19.35 2.05
N GLY A 325 -16.61 18.69 3.10
CA GLY A 325 -15.21 18.77 3.53
C GLY A 325 -14.23 18.25 2.47
N ASN A 326 -14.59 17.16 1.79
CA ASN A 326 -13.80 16.55 0.71
C ASN A 326 -14.02 17.22 -0.66
N SER A 327 -14.71 18.37 -0.74
CA SER A 327 -14.95 19.10 -1.99
C SER A 327 -13.78 19.97 -2.47
N VAL A 328 -12.73 20.10 -1.65
CA VAL A 328 -11.51 20.86 -1.94
C VAL A 328 -10.41 19.95 -2.51
N PRO A 329 -9.34 20.48 -3.13
CA PRO A 329 -8.25 19.65 -3.63
C PRO A 329 -7.47 18.98 -2.50
N GLY A 330 -7.22 17.67 -2.62
CA GLY A 330 -6.37 16.91 -1.71
C GLY A 330 -4.97 16.62 -2.25
N ILE A 331 -4.12 16.03 -1.41
CA ILE A 331 -2.68 15.82 -1.64
C ILE A 331 -2.33 14.99 -2.90
N LEU A 332 -3.17 14.03 -3.28
CA LEU A 332 -2.99 13.21 -4.49
C LEU A 332 -3.73 13.79 -5.70
N SER A 333 -3.50 15.08 -5.95
CA SER A 333 -4.08 15.86 -7.06
C SER A 333 -3.01 16.78 -7.67
N TYR A 334 -3.42 17.59 -8.67
CA TYR A 334 -2.56 18.65 -9.22
C TYR A 334 -2.01 19.61 -8.14
N HIS A 335 -2.70 19.79 -7.01
CA HIS A 335 -2.22 20.67 -5.93
C HIS A 335 -1.05 20.06 -5.13
N SER A 336 -0.86 18.74 -5.16
CA SER A 336 0.24 18.07 -4.46
C SER A 336 0.26 18.45 -2.96
N VAL A 337 1.46 18.59 -2.40
CA VAL A 337 1.76 19.11 -1.06
C VAL A 337 1.38 20.58 -0.81
N ALA A 338 0.66 21.28 -1.72
CA ALA A 338 0.06 22.60 -1.45
C ALA A 338 -1.29 22.50 -0.70
N LEU A 339 -1.29 21.75 0.40
CA LEU A 339 -2.48 21.24 1.10
C LEU A 339 -3.59 22.29 1.36
N ALA A 340 -4.83 21.82 1.30
CA ALA A 340 -6.01 22.58 1.74
C ALA A 340 -6.13 22.58 3.28
N TYR A 341 -5.85 21.42 3.89
CA TYR A 341 -5.92 21.18 5.32
C TYR A 341 -4.52 20.93 5.90
N LEU A 342 -4.10 21.75 6.86
CA LEU A 342 -2.81 21.66 7.55
C LEU A 342 -2.84 22.51 8.84
N PRO A 343 -1.90 22.32 9.78
CA PRO A 343 -1.65 23.25 10.87
C PRO A 343 -1.45 24.69 10.38
N ARG A 344 -2.09 25.65 11.06
CA ARG A 344 -1.98 27.09 10.75
C ARG A 344 -1.93 27.92 12.02
N PRO A 345 -1.15 29.02 12.09
CA PRO A 345 -1.12 29.85 13.29
C PRO A 345 -2.49 30.41 13.67
N ASP A 346 -2.85 30.26 14.94
CA ASP A 346 -4.13 30.69 15.52
C ASP A 346 -3.96 31.71 16.67
N GLY A 347 -2.71 32.04 17.03
CA GLY A 347 -2.40 32.98 18.12
C GLY A 347 -2.42 32.38 19.53
N THR A 348 -2.92 31.15 19.72
CA THR A 348 -3.08 30.54 21.06
C THR A 348 -2.47 29.13 21.20
N VAL A 349 -2.86 28.17 20.36
CA VAL A 349 -2.37 26.77 20.37
C VAL A 349 -1.11 26.65 19.54
N LEU A 350 -1.14 27.19 18.32
CA LEU A 350 0.04 27.47 17.50
C LEU A 350 0.16 29.01 17.37
N PRO A 351 0.91 29.69 18.26
CA PRO A 351 0.82 31.15 18.37
C PRO A 351 1.36 31.92 17.15
N LEU A 352 2.35 31.36 16.45
CA LEU A 352 3.02 31.91 15.27
C LEU A 352 3.38 30.75 14.34
N SER A 353 3.86 31.05 13.12
CA SER A 353 4.33 30.02 12.17
C SER A 353 5.49 29.20 12.79
N PRO A 354 5.56 27.87 12.57
CA PRO A 354 6.56 27.00 13.22
C PRO A 354 8.02 27.44 13.04
N ASP A 355 8.38 28.04 11.91
CA ASP A 355 9.70 28.62 11.69
C ASP A 355 10.01 29.78 12.65
N ILE A 356 9.03 30.65 12.90
CA ILE A 356 9.13 31.79 13.80
C ILE A 356 9.21 31.29 15.25
N LEU A 357 8.41 30.27 15.61
CA LEU A 357 8.47 29.64 16.94
C LEU A 357 9.83 28.99 17.19
N VAL A 358 10.38 28.25 16.22
CA VAL A 358 11.73 27.67 16.34
C VAL A 358 12.80 28.77 16.40
N ALA A 359 12.78 29.75 15.50
CA ALA A 359 13.79 30.82 15.44
C ALA A 359 13.78 31.75 16.67
N SER A 360 12.61 31.95 17.30
CA SER A 360 12.47 32.72 18.55
C SER A 360 12.64 31.88 19.82
N ASN A 361 12.98 30.59 19.69
CA ASN A 361 13.11 29.62 20.79
C ASN A 361 11.84 29.42 21.63
N GLN A 362 10.66 29.57 21.01
CA GLN A 362 9.32 29.34 21.57
C GLN A 362 8.81 27.93 21.21
N TYR A 363 9.64 26.92 21.48
CA TYR A 363 9.33 25.50 21.40
C TYR A 363 10.03 24.79 22.56
N ALA A 364 9.71 23.51 22.80
CA ALA A 364 10.33 22.70 23.85
C ALA A 364 11.58 21.96 23.31
N PRO A 365 12.81 22.44 23.50
CA PRO A 365 13.99 21.74 23.00
C PRO A 365 14.25 20.48 23.83
N VAL A 366 14.15 19.33 23.17
CA VAL A 366 14.46 17.99 23.69
C VAL A 366 15.45 17.29 22.76
N PRO A 367 16.22 16.29 23.23
CA PRO A 367 16.98 15.42 22.35
C PRO A 367 16.12 14.88 21.21
N MET A 368 16.67 14.79 19.99
CA MET A 368 15.86 14.39 18.83
C MET A 368 16.63 13.66 17.72
N ILE A 369 15.90 12.82 16.98
CA ILE A 369 16.33 12.24 15.70
C ILE A 369 15.46 12.87 14.61
N ILE A 370 16.06 13.30 13.49
CA ILE A 370 15.32 13.79 12.33
C ILE A 370 15.99 13.41 11.01
N GLY A 371 15.26 12.89 10.04
CA GLY A 371 15.82 12.59 8.72
C GLY A 371 14.76 12.44 7.65
N ASP A 372 15.23 12.35 6.41
CA ASP A 372 14.40 12.27 5.23
C ASP A 372 14.79 11.03 4.41
N GLN A 373 13.88 10.66 3.52
CA GLN A 373 14.12 9.80 2.38
C GLN A 373 14.88 10.60 1.30
N GLU A 374 15.68 9.94 0.45
CA GLU A 374 16.50 10.66 -0.54
C GLU A 374 15.63 11.37 -1.60
N ASP A 375 14.46 10.80 -1.93
CA ASP A 375 13.65 11.13 -3.10
C ASP A 375 12.20 11.51 -2.76
N GLU A 376 11.99 12.22 -1.64
CA GLU A 376 10.69 12.62 -1.08
C GLU A 376 9.67 13.11 -2.11
N GLY A 377 10.07 14.04 -2.98
CA GLY A 377 9.15 14.74 -3.88
C GLY A 377 8.70 13.94 -5.11
N THR A 378 9.18 12.72 -5.32
CA THR A 378 8.89 11.93 -6.54
C THR A 378 7.44 11.49 -6.63
N LEU A 379 6.89 10.96 -5.53
CA LEU A 379 5.47 10.61 -5.39
C LEU A 379 4.57 11.85 -5.63
N PHE A 380 5.01 13.00 -5.13
CA PHE A 380 4.28 14.26 -5.15
C PHE A 380 4.32 14.98 -6.51
N ALA A 381 5.29 14.67 -7.38
CA ALA A 381 5.42 15.22 -8.72
C ALA A 381 4.68 14.41 -9.82
N LEU A 382 4.03 13.29 -9.48
CA LEU A 382 3.32 12.44 -10.45
C LEU A 382 2.10 13.12 -11.10
N PHE A 383 1.51 14.12 -10.45
CA PHE A 383 0.20 14.67 -10.79
C PHE A 383 0.27 15.98 -11.62
N GLN A 384 1.48 16.38 -12.05
CA GLN A 384 1.78 17.66 -12.71
C GLN A 384 2.44 17.51 -14.12
N PRO A 385 2.03 16.56 -14.99
CA PRO A 385 2.70 16.30 -16.28
C PRO A 385 2.65 17.48 -17.27
N ASN A 386 1.88 18.53 -16.96
CA ASN A 386 1.82 19.77 -17.71
C ASN A 386 2.96 20.76 -17.37
N LEU A 387 3.67 20.64 -16.25
CA LEU A 387 4.66 21.62 -15.73
C LEU A 387 6.04 21.57 -16.43
N THR A 388 6.04 21.53 -17.75
CA THR A 388 7.22 21.27 -18.60
C THR A 388 8.19 22.46 -18.81
N SER A 389 8.17 23.50 -17.97
CA SER A 389 9.09 24.67 -18.10
C SER A 389 9.28 25.43 -16.79
N THR A 390 10.39 26.18 -16.67
CA THR A 390 10.64 27.11 -15.54
C THR A 390 9.45 28.03 -15.29
N SER A 391 8.93 28.70 -16.33
CA SER A 391 7.81 29.65 -16.22
C SER A 391 6.50 29.01 -15.70
N LYS A 392 6.26 27.73 -16.01
CA LYS A 392 5.13 26.97 -15.48
C LYS A 392 5.34 26.59 -14.02
N VAL A 393 6.52 26.09 -13.65
CA VAL A 393 6.86 25.76 -12.24
C VAL A 393 6.82 27.01 -11.36
N VAL A 394 7.36 28.14 -11.85
CA VAL A 394 7.29 29.44 -11.17
C VAL A 394 5.85 29.90 -10.96
N SER A 395 4.97 29.72 -11.96
CA SER A 395 3.56 30.06 -11.80
C SER A 395 2.87 29.12 -10.82
N TYR A 396 3.06 27.80 -10.95
CA TYR A 396 2.54 26.79 -10.01
C TYR A 396 2.91 27.08 -8.54
N LEU A 397 4.18 27.42 -8.28
CA LEU A 397 4.62 27.83 -6.93
C LEU A 397 4.01 29.17 -6.51
N SER A 398 3.90 30.15 -7.41
CA SER A 398 3.29 31.45 -7.13
C SER A 398 1.79 31.35 -6.85
N ASP A 399 1.09 30.47 -7.55
CA ASP A 399 -0.37 30.46 -7.58
C ASP A 399 -0.92 29.53 -6.47
N LEU A 400 -0.17 28.51 -6.01
CA LEU A 400 -0.60 27.53 -5.00
C LEU A 400 0.18 27.53 -3.66
N PHE A 401 1.49 27.82 -3.69
CA PHE A 401 2.35 27.72 -2.50
C PHE A 401 2.62 29.09 -1.87
N PHE A 402 3.12 30.04 -2.66
CA PHE A 402 3.73 31.28 -2.18
C PHE A 402 3.11 32.51 -2.88
N PRO A 403 1.82 32.83 -2.66
CA PRO A 403 1.13 33.94 -3.32
C PRO A 403 1.71 35.33 -3.00
N LEU A 404 2.53 35.43 -1.94
CA LEU A 404 3.22 36.66 -1.53
C LEU A 404 4.64 36.78 -2.11
N ALA A 405 5.20 35.71 -2.68
CA ALA A 405 6.52 35.73 -3.31
C ALA A 405 6.43 36.27 -4.74
N SER A 406 7.29 37.23 -5.11
CA SER A 406 7.29 37.73 -6.48
C SER A 406 7.76 36.65 -7.46
N LYS A 407 7.22 36.63 -8.69
CA LYS A 407 7.60 35.65 -9.71
C LYS A 407 9.11 35.68 -10.03
N SER A 408 9.80 36.81 -9.80
CA SER A 408 11.28 36.90 -9.90
C SER A 408 12.03 36.19 -8.77
N GLN A 409 11.51 36.20 -7.54
CA GLN A 409 12.09 35.43 -6.43
C GLN A 409 11.84 33.92 -6.59
N LEU A 410 10.65 33.56 -7.10
CA LEU A 410 10.32 32.18 -7.44
C LEU A 410 11.13 31.67 -8.64
N GLU A 411 11.37 32.51 -9.65
CA GLU A 411 12.29 32.18 -10.75
C GLU A 411 13.74 32.04 -10.27
N GLY A 412 14.20 32.90 -9.36
CA GLY A 412 15.48 32.76 -8.69
C GLY A 412 15.63 31.42 -7.97
N LEU A 413 14.63 31.03 -7.16
CA LEU A 413 14.57 29.72 -6.51
C LEU A 413 14.58 28.56 -7.52
N VAL A 414 13.68 28.58 -8.51
CA VAL A 414 13.56 27.47 -9.48
C VAL A 414 14.85 27.33 -10.31
N ASN A 415 15.59 28.43 -10.54
CA ASN A 415 16.85 28.40 -11.29
C ASN A 415 18.05 27.83 -10.50
N THR A 416 18.01 27.72 -9.17
CA THR A 416 19.03 26.95 -8.42
C THR A 416 18.89 25.43 -8.63
N TYR A 417 17.78 24.97 -9.20
CA TYR A 417 17.56 23.60 -9.64
C TYR A 417 17.86 23.48 -11.14
N PRO A 418 18.93 22.79 -11.56
CA PRO A 418 19.29 22.69 -12.97
C PRO A 418 18.19 22.05 -13.83
N THR A 419 18.12 22.43 -15.10
CA THR A 419 17.25 21.80 -16.10
C THR A 419 17.78 20.45 -16.62
N SER A 420 18.97 20.03 -16.18
CA SER A 420 19.52 18.71 -16.53
C SER A 420 18.77 17.59 -15.82
N ILE A 421 18.30 16.60 -16.59
CA ILE A 421 17.65 15.38 -16.11
C ILE A 421 18.50 14.64 -15.06
N THR A 422 19.83 14.74 -15.17
CA THR A 422 20.79 14.11 -14.25
C THR A 422 20.85 14.73 -12.86
N ALA A 423 20.29 15.93 -12.65
CA ALA A 423 20.35 16.68 -11.40
C ALA A 423 19.11 16.52 -10.51
N GLY A 424 17.98 16.06 -11.06
CA GLY A 424 16.72 15.91 -10.35
C GLY A 424 16.54 14.56 -9.63
N SER A 425 15.45 14.44 -8.87
CA SER A 425 15.08 13.24 -8.11
C SER A 425 14.17 12.30 -8.94
N PRO A 426 14.38 10.96 -9.01
CA PRO A 426 15.30 10.15 -8.21
C PRO A 426 16.78 10.51 -8.38
N PHE A 427 17.44 10.89 -7.30
CA PHE A 427 18.79 11.47 -7.36
C PHE A 427 19.82 10.41 -7.74
N ARG A 428 20.93 10.85 -8.35
CA ARG A 428 22.04 9.99 -8.81
C ARG A 428 21.68 8.96 -9.90
N THR A 429 20.42 8.85 -10.32
CA THR A 429 19.95 7.90 -11.37
C THR A 429 20.23 8.33 -12.82
N SER A 430 21.10 9.33 -13.05
CA SER A 430 21.46 9.81 -14.39
C SER A 430 20.20 10.21 -15.22
N ILE A 431 20.13 9.81 -16.50
CA ILE A 431 19.02 10.08 -17.42
C ILE A 431 17.77 9.22 -17.18
N PHE A 432 17.82 8.22 -16.28
CA PHE A 432 16.67 7.36 -15.99
C PHE A 432 15.64 8.08 -15.11
N ASN A 433 14.43 7.53 -15.06
CA ASN A 433 13.30 7.99 -14.23
C ASN A 433 12.70 9.36 -14.60
N GLU A 434 13.06 9.98 -15.74
CA GLU A 434 12.36 11.17 -16.24
C GLU A 434 11.03 10.78 -16.89
N LEU A 435 9.95 10.86 -16.10
CA LEU A 435 8.62 10.44 -16.52
C LEU A 435 7.99 11.35 -17.60
N TYR A 436 8.11 12.66 -17.39
CA TYR A 436 7.74 13.70 -18.33
C TYR A 436 8.82 14.81 -18.27
N PRO A 437 9.00 15.65 -19.31
CA PRO A 437 10.05 16.66 -19.31
C PRO A 437 9.90 17.63 -18.14
N GLY A 438 10.85 17.60 -17.20
CA GLY A 438 10.84 18.37 -15.96
C GLY A 438 10.38 17.61 -14.71
N PHE A 439 9.92 16.35 -14.81
CA PHE A 439 9.46 15.54 -13.66
C PHE A 439 10.50 15.50 -12.55
N LYS A 440 11.74 15.08 -12.87
CA LYS A 440 12.79 14.94 -11.85
C LYS A 440 13.18 16.27 -11.20
N ARG A 441 13.07 17.37 -11.95
CA ARG A 441 13.32 18.73 -11.46
C ARG A 441 12.22 19.16 -10.49
N LEU A 442 10.94 18.91 -10.82
CA LEU A 442 9.82 19.18 -9.91
C LEU A 442 9.89 18.33 -8.65
N ALA A 443 10.22 17.04 -8.77
CA ALA A 443 10.42 16.15 -7.62
C ALA A 443 11.52 16.64 -6.67
N ALA A 444 12.66 17.10 -7.22
CA ALA A 444 13.72 17.71 -6.40
C ALA A 444 13.26 18.99 -5.69
N ILE A 445 12.49 19.86 -6.37
CA ILE A 445 11.95 21.11 -5.80
C ILE A 445 10.95 20.81 -4.67
N LEU A 446 9.97 19.93 -4.89
CA LEU A 446 8.93 19.60 -3.90
C LEU A 446 9.54 18.90 -2.68
N GLY A 447 10.45 17.94 -2.89
CA GLY A 447 11.12 17.22 -1.81
C GLY A 447 11.96 18.15 -0.92
N ASP A 448 12.75 19.04 -1.53
CA ASP A 448 13.60 19.97 -0.79
C ASP A 448 12.83 21.02 0.01
N LEU A 449 11.78 21.61 -0.57
CA LEU A 449 11.00 22.70 0.03
C LEU A 449 10.17 22.24 1.23
N VAL A 450 9.56 21.06 1.16
CA VAL A 450 8.67 20.56 2.22
C VAL A 450 9.43 19.71 3.25
N PHE A 451 10.52 19.04 2.83
CA PHE A 451 11.24 18.09 3.67
C PHE A 451 12.75 18.38 3.72
N THR A 452 13.51 18.03 2.67
CA THR A 452 14.92 17.67 2.82
C THR A 452 15.88 18.83 3.12
N LEU A 453 15.62 20.02 2.58
CA LEU A 453 16.40 21.23 2.90
C LEU A 453 15.79 22.02 4.06
N THR A 454 14.47 21.92 4.25
CA THR A 454 13.78 22.53 5.39
C THR A 454 14.16 21.85 6.71
N ARG A 455 14.42 20.53 6.73
CA ARG A 455 15.14 19.83 7.82
C ARG A 455 16.48 20.49 8.12
N ARG A 456 17.28 20.82 7.09
CA ARG A 456 18.60 21.45 7.27
C ARG A 456 18.48 22.87 7.84
N VAL A 457 17.45 23.63 7.44
CA VAL A 457 17.14 24.93 8.05
C VAL A 457 16.80 24.75 9.54
N PHE A 458 15.90 23.82 9.86
CA PHE A 458 15.55 23.48 11.25
C PHE A 458 16.79 23.10 12.08
N LEU A 459 17.66 22.22 11.58
CA LEU A 459 18.88 21.77 12.26
C LEU A 459 19.87 22.91 12.51
N GLU A 460 20.09 23.79 11.53
CA GLU A 460 21.01 24.92 11.68
C GLU A 460 20.49 25.94 12.70
N VAL A 461 19.19 26.24 12.69
CA VAL A 461 18.57 27.13 13.67
C VAL A 461 18.59 26.48 15.06
N HIS A 462 18.14 25.23 15.19
CA HIS A 462 18.10 24.48 16.46
C HIS A 462 19.48 24.41 17.13
N THR A 463 20.52 24.00 16.39
CA THR A 463 21.87 23.85 16.95
C THR A 463 22.55 25.18 17.24
N THR A 464 22.13 26.28 16.59
CA THR A 464 22.61 27.64 16.90
C THR A 464 22.03 28.16 18.22
N ILE A 465 20.73 27.97 18.47
CA ILE A 465 20.05 28.51 19.65
C ILE A 465 20.07 27.57 20.87
N ASN A 466 20.11 26.26 20.64
CA ASN A 466 20.16 25.22 21.69
C ASN A 466 21.38 24.27 21.51
N PRO A 467 22.64 24.76 21.43
CA PRO A 467 23.84 23.95 21.15
C PRO A 467 24.17 22.87 22.18
N LYS A 468 23.41 22.76 23.29
CA LYS A 468 23.54 21.73 24.33
C LYS A 468 22.49 20.62 24.21
N VAL A 469 21.52 20.75 23.31
CA VAL A 469 20.49 19.74 23.08
C VAL A 469 20.93 18.89 21.90
N PRO A 470 21.14 17.58 22.08
CA PRO A 470 21.74 16.75 21.05
C PRO A 470 20.71 16.38 19.99
N VAL A 471 21.12 16.51 18.73
CA VAL A 471 20.31 16.10 17.57
C VAL A 471 21.12 15.22 16.64
N TRP A 472 20.51 14.13 16.20
CA TRP A 472 21.03 13.21 15.20
C TRP A 472 20.20 13.31 13.92
N SER A 473 20.86 13.19 12.76
CA SER A 473 20.16 13.28 11.49
C SER A 473 20.64 12.27 10.46
N TYR A 474 19.75 11.89 9.54
CA TYR A 474 20.00 10.87 8.52
C TYR A 474 19.45 11.25 7.14
N LEU A 475 19.93 10.54 6.11
CA LEU A 475 19.30 10.43 4.80
C LEU A 475 19.12 8.94 4.44
N ALA A 476 17.93 8.53 4.04
CA ALA A 476 17.64 7.15 3.65
C ALA A 476 17.77 6.95 2.14
N SER A 477 18.57 5.96 1.75
CA SER A 477 18.95 5.62 0.37
C SER A 477 18.86 4.10 0.10
N TYR A 478 18.08 3.36 0.91
CA TYR A 478 18.03 1.90 0.86
C TYR A 478 17.22 1.34 -0.33
N ASP A 479 16.25 2.12 -0.83
CA ASP A 479 15.48 1.84 -2.04
C ASP A 479 16.06 2.55 -3.28
N TYR A 480 17.34 2.92 -3.22
CA TYR A 480 18.05 3.47 -4.37
C TYR A 480 18.04 2.45 -5.53
N GLY A 481 17.42 2.85 -6.65
CA GLY A 481 17.22 2.00 -7.82
C GLY A 481 15.76 1.69 -8.13
N THR A 482 14.84 1.91 -7.18
CA THR A 482 13.39 1.78 -7.41
C THR A 482 12.94 2.65 -8.61
N PRO A 483 12.32 2.07 -9.65
CA PRO A 483 11.92 2.80 -10.85
C PRO A 483 10.96 3.96 -10.56
N VAL A 484 11.14 5.07 -11.28
CA VAL A 484 10.41 6.36 -11.16
C VAL A 484 10.53 7.08 -9.80
N LEU A 485 10.56 6.37 -8.68
CA LEU A 485 10.34 6.93 -7.34
C LEU A 485 11.58 6.91 -6.42
N GLY A 486 12.55 6.02 -6.64
CA GLY A 486 13.77 5.98 -5.81
C GLY A 486 13.52 5.64 -4.34
N THR A 487 14.22 6.28 -3.40
CA THR A 487 13.87 6.16 -1.96
C THR A 487 12.86 7.25 -1.60
N PHE A 488 11.59 6.95 -1.85
CA PHE A 488 10.46 7.88 -1.88
C PHE A 488 9.79 8.10 -0.51
N HIS A 489 8.92 9.12 -0.41
CA HIS A 489 8.16 9.46 0.80
C HIS A 489 7.32 8.29 1.36
N GLY A 490 7.42 7.99 2.65
CA GLY A 490 6.70 6.90 3.31
C GLY A 490 7.24 5.48 3.01
N SER A 491 8.35 5.34 2.27
CA SER A 491 9.06 4.04 2.11
C SER A 491 9.57 3.49 3.45
N ASP A 492 9.84 4.37 4.41
CA ASP A 492 10.22 4.03 5.78
C ASP A 492 9.06 3.48 6.63
N LEU A 493 7.80 3.63 6.21
CA LEU A 493 6.71 2.87 6.83
C LEU A 493 6.92 1.36 6.61
N LEU A 494 7.36 0.93 5.43
CA LEU A 494 7.78 -0.46 5.22
C LEU A 494 9.10 -0.74 5.93
N GLN A 495 10.15 0.03 5.60
CA GLN A 495 11.51 -0.32 5.99
C GLN A 495 11.82 -0.12 7.48
N VAL A 496 11.23 0.88 8.12
CA VAL A 496 11.48 1.29 9.51
C VAL A 496 10.33 0.95 10.43
N PHE A 497 9.07 1.27 10.09
CA PHE A 497 7.95 0.93 10.98
C PHE A 497 7.69 -0.58 10.98
N TYR A 498 7.52 -1.20 9.81
CA TYR A 498 7.27 -2.65 9.70
C TYR A 498 8.54 -3.52 9.66
N GLY A 499 9.72 -2.94 9.40
CA GLY A 499 10.98 -3.67 9.29
C GLY A 499 11.11 -4.52 8.01
N ILE A 500 10.33 -4.21 6.97
CA ILE A 500 10.26 -4.93 5.70
C ILE A 500 11.07 -4.16 4.65
N LEU A 501 12.15 -4.69 4.07
CA LEU A 501 12.73 -6.02 4.27
C LEU A 501 13.66 -6.09 5.51
N PRO A 502 13.87 -7.28 6.12
CA PRO A 502 14.74 -7.48 7.30
C PRO A 502 16.25 -7.44 6.95
N ASN A 503 16.69 -6.36 6.30
CA ASN A 503 18.02 -6.11 5.76
C ASN A 503 18.90 -5.33 6.76
N TYR A 504 19.91 -4.56 6.33
CA TYR A 504 20.70 -3.71 7.23
C TYR A 504 19.93 -2.49 7.72
N ALA A 505 19.16 -1.84 6.85
CA ALA A 505 18.45 -0.59 7.15
C ALA A 505 17.46 -0.77 8.31
N SER A 506 16.51 -1.71 8.21
CA SER A 506 15.57 -2.01 9.31
C SER A 506 16.27 -2.27 10.63
N ARG A 507 17.17 -3.26 10.66
CA ARG A 507 17.84 -3.70 11.90
C ARG A 507 18.72 -2.62 12.54
N SER A 508 19.34 -1.74 11.74
CA SER A 508 20.15 -0.63 12.26
C SER A 508 19.27 0.53 12.74
N ILE A 509 18.27 0.97 11.97
CA ILE A 509 17.38 2.06 12.35
C ILE A 509 16.56 1.68 13.60
N HIS A 510 16.03 0.44 13.67
CA HIS A 510 15.39 -0.12 14.88
C HIS A 510 16.32 -0.02 16.10
N THR A 511 17.59 -0.43 15.94
CA THR A 511 18.55 -0.41 17.04
C THR A 511 18.78 1.02 17.55
N TYR A 512 18.95 1.99 16.65
CA TYR A 512 19.13 3.40 17.02
C TYR A 512 17.88 4.01 17.66
N TYR A 513 16.68 3.74 17.14
CA TYR A 513 15.44 4.29 17.70
C TYR A 513 15.14 3.70 19.08
N ILE A 514 15.34 2.39 19.28
CA ILE A 514 15.11 1.72 20.57
C ILE A 514 16.16 2.15 21.61
N ASN A 515 17.41 2.34 21.21
CA ASN A 515 18.46 2.97 22.03
C ASN A 515 18.04 4.39 22.46
N PHE A 516 17.57 5.21 21.53
CA PHE A 516 17.13 6.58 21.78
C PHE A 516 15.88 6.66 22.68
N VAL A 517 14.88 5.78 22.47
CA VAL A 517 13.67 5.68 23.33
C VAL A 517 14.04 5.38 24.78
N HIS A 518 15.06 4.54 25.04
CA HIS A 518 15.54 4.25 26.38
C HIS A 518 16.42 5.36 26.96
N ASN A 519 17.40 5.85 26.17
CA ASN A 519 18.58 6.55 26.69
C ASN A 519 18.74 8.00 26.20
N LEU A 520 17.88 8.48 25.31
CA LEU A 520 17.98 9.79 24.61
C LEU A 520 19.24 9.98 23.76
N ASP A 521 19.99 8.91 23.48
CA ASP A 521 21.10 8.85 22.55
C ASP A 521 21.01 7.52 21.77
N PRO A 522 20.95 7.53 20.43
CA PRO A 522 20.89 6.30 19.62
C PRO A 522 22.12 5.40 19.77
N ASN A 523 23.24 5.90 20.32
CA ASN A 523 24.48 5.17 20.52
C ASN A 523 24.56 4.42 21.87
N VAL A 524 23.61 4.64 22.78
CA VAL A 524 23.62 4.06 24.13
C VAL A 524 22.59 2.94 24.22
N GLY A 525 23.02 1.75 24.62
CA GLY A 525 22.23 0.52 24.56
C GLY A 525 22.99 -0.54 23.76
N VAL A 526 22.38 -1.11 22.72
CA VAL A 526 23.05 -2.07 21.82
C VAL A 526 23.97 -1.35 20.84
N THR A 527 25.28 -1.59 20.95
CA THR A 527 26.35 -0.87 20.21
C THR A 527 26.91 -1.63 19.00
N LYS A 528 26.09 -2.45 18.33
CA LYS A 528 26.53 -3.34 17.22
C LYS A 528 26.73 -2.65 15.85
N TYR A 529 26.52 -1.34 15.77
CA TYR A 529 26.60 -0.55 14.54
C TYR A 529 27.49 0.70 14.72
N THR A 530 27.89 1.30 13.59
CA THR A 530 28.75 2.49 13.52
C THR A 530 28.18 3.66 14.32
N LYS A 531 28.96 4.25 15.24
CA LYS A 531 28.52 5.41 16.05
C LYS A 531 27.91 6.51 15.16
N TRP A 532 26.67 6.89 15.43
CA TRP A 532 25.98 8.00 14.78
C TRP A 532 26.46 9.33 15.40
N PRO A 533 27.16 10.19 14.63
CA PRO A 533 27.56 11.52 15.11
C PRO A 533 26.33 12.39 15.37
N GLN A 534 26.39 13.25 16.37
CA GLN A 534 25.43 14.37 16.45
C GLN A 534 25.62 15.26 15.21
N TRP A 535 24.55 15.84 14.67
CA TRP A 535 24.64 16.64 13.44
C TRP A 535 25.59 17.84 13.60
N SER A 536 25.69 18.40 14.81
CA SER A 536 26.67 19.43 15.19
C SER A 536 28.14 19.01 15.01
N GLU A 537 28.46 17.71 15.00
CA GLU A 537 29.81 17.15 14.77
C GLU A 537 30.21 17.20 13.27
N GLY A 538 30.16 18.41 12.69
CA GLY A 538 30.58 18.70 11.31
C GLY A 538 29.49 18.59 10.25
N LYS A 539 28.22 18.81 10.62
CA LYS A 539 27.03 18.73 9.73
C LYS A 539 26.94 17.39 9.00
N LYS A 540 27.04 16.30 9.77
CA LYS A 540 27.04 14.93 9.26
C LYS A 540 25.68 14.25 9.43
N LEU A 541 25.31 13.47 8.41
CA LEU A 541 24.21 12.54 8.40
C LEU A 541 24.72 11.10 8.49
N MET A 542 23.96 10.24 9.15
CA MET A 542 24.00 8.81 8.84
C MET A 542 23.32 8.61 7.48
N GLN A 543 23.95 7.92 6.53
CA GLN A 543 23.28 7.55 5.28
C GLN A 543 22.96 6.06 5.33
N PHE A 544 21.67 5.70 5.23
CA PHE A 544 21.20 4.33 5.32
C PHE A 544 21.03 3.71 3.93
N PHE A 545 21.77 2.64 3.64
CA PHE A 545 21.55 1.77 2.49
C PHE A 545 20.96 0.43 2.97
N ASN A 546 20.50 -0.40 2.03
CA ASN A 546 19.88 -1.69 2.35
C ASN A 546 20.86 -2.72 2.95
N ASP A 547 22.17 -2.56 2.70
CA ASP A 547 23.26 -3.47 3.09
C ASP A 547 24.21 -2.89 4.16
N ARG A 548 24.29 -1.56 4.31
CA ARG A 548 25.27 -0.85 5.15
C ARG A 548 24.76 0.54 5.55
N SER A 549 25.49 1.21 6.45
CA SER A 549 25.43 2.67 6.59
C SER A 549 26.73 3.35 6.15
N GLY A 550 26.63 4.63 5.80
CA GLY A 550 27.77 5.52 5.56
C GLY A 550 27.59 6.86 6.27
N PHE A 551 28.50 7.80 6.03
CA PHE A 551 28.36 9.18 6.46
C PHE A 551 28.29 10.11 5.26
N LEU A 552 27.34 11.05 5.28
CA LEU A 552 27.18 12.09 4.26
C LEU A 552 27.30 13.45 4.94
N VAL A 553 27.96 14.42 4.30
CA VAL A 553 27.94 15.82 4.75
C VAL A 553 26.66 16.46 4.24
N ASP A 554 25.94 17.15 5.13
CA ASP A 554 24.66 17.81 4.86
C ASP A 554 24.88 19.15 4.12
N ASN A 555 25.51 19.08 2.95
CA ASN A 555 25.84 20.21 2.08
C ASN A 555 25.43 19.99 0.61
N PHE A 556 24.78 18.87 0.28
CA PHE A 556 24.17 18.66 -1.04
C PHE A 556 23.15 19.76 -1.34
N ARG A 557 23.04 20.18 -2.61
CA ARG A 557 22.08 21.22 -3.06
C ARG A 557 22.22 22.56 -2.29
N SER A 558 23.45 22.92 -1.91
CA SER A 558 23.75 24.13 -1.10
C SER A 558 23.24 25.45 -1.70
N GLU A 559 23.20 25.60 -3.03
CA GLU A 559 22.70 26.82 -3.68
C GLU A 559 21.19 27.01 -3.40
N SER A 560 20.39 25.97 -3.61
CA SER A 560 18.97 25.96 -3.25
C SER A 560 18.76 26.18 -1.75
N TYR A 561 19.58 25.55 -0.91
CA TYR A 561 19.51 25.70 0.55
C TYR A 561 19.73 27.16 1.00
N GLU A 562 20.80 27.81 0.54
CA GLU A 562 21.06 29.21 0.88
C GLU A 562 20.02 30.16 0.24
N TYR A 563 19.44 29.81 -0.91
CA TYR A 563 18.31 30.58 -1.48
C TYR A 563 17.06 30.48 -0.59
N ILE A 564 16.68 29.27 -0.16
CA ILE A 564 15.54 29.01 0.74
C ILE A 564 15.75 29.76 2.06
N LYS A 565 16.91 29.55 2.71
CA LYS A 565 17.30 30.17 3.98
C LYS A 565 17.31 31.71 3.91
N LYS A 566 17.85 32.29 2.83
CA LYS A 566 17.89 33.76 2.65
C LYS A 566 16.51 34.37 2.40
N ASN A 567 15.59 33.64 1.77
CA ASN A 567 14.26 34.11 1.40
C ASN A 567 13.15 33.47 2.25
N VAL A 568 13.48 32.97 3.44
CA VAL A 568 12.52 32.29 4.33
C VAL A 568 11.31 33.20 4.61
N GLY A 569 11.52 34.46 5.02
CA GLY A 569 10.47 35.49 5.17
C GLY A 569 9.94 36.10 3.85
N VAL A 570 9.87 35.29 2.78
CA VAL A 570 9.26 35.59 1.47
C VAL A 570 8.43 34.40 1.00
N PHE A 571 8.90 33.18 1.27
CA PHE A 571 8.09 31.96 1.21
C PHE A 571 7.10 31.85 2.39
N ILE A 572 7.04 32.90 3.21
CA ILE A 572 6.28 33.08 4.46
C ILE A 572 5.94 34.58 4.56
N GLU A 573 4.79 34.94 5.13
CA GLU A 573 4.37 36.35 5.24
C GLU A 573 5.28 37.22 6.13
N LYS A 574 5.39 38.51 5.76
CA LYS A 574 6.22 39.52 6.44
C LYS A 574 5.66 39.95 7.82
N ILE A 575 5.78 39.12 8.85
CA ILE A 575 5.47 39.53 10.23
C ILE A 575 6.67 40.23 10.91
N VAL A 576 7.90 40.00 10.43
CA VAL A 576 9.14 40.55 11.04
C VAL A 576 9.32 42.06 10.88
N GLN A 577 8.67 42.73 9.91
CA GLN A 577 8.90 44.18 9.68
C GLN A 577 8.21 45.12 10.70
N ASN A 578 7.32 44.61 11.56
CA ASN A 578 6.72 45.37 12.67
C ASN A 578 7.21 44.94 14.06
N LEU A 579 8.04 43.90 14.16
CA LEU A 579 8.77 43.60 15.39
C LEU A 579 10.05 44.45 15.43
N PRO A 580 10.34 45.19 16.54
CA PRO A 580 11.59 45.92 16.66
C PRO A 580 12.76 44.93 16.65
N SER A 581 13.82 45.27 15.92
CA SER A 581 14.99 44.40 15.78
C SER A 581 15.60 44.00 17.13
N ALA A 582 16.16 42.80 17.20
CA ALA A 582 16.58 42.14 18.44
C ALA A 582 17.52 43.00 19.32
N ASP A 583 18.34 43.87 18.71
CA ASP A 583 19.22 44.84 19.39
C ASP A 583 18.49 45.90 20.24
N ARG A 584 17.15 45.93 20.24
CA ARG A 584 16.34 46.83 21.11
C ARG A 584 15.55 46.12 22.20
N ILE A 585 15.66 44.80 22.36
CA ILE A 585 14.96 44.04 23.43
C ILE A 585 15.82 43.94 24.72
N GLN A 586 16.62 44.99 25.00
CA GLN A 586 17.14 45.32 26.33
C GLN A 586 16.97 46.84 26.53
N PRO A 587 15.86 47.31 27.12
CA PRO A 587 15.69 47.15 28.57
C PRO A 587 14.26 46.88 29.08
N THR A 588 13.26 46.71 28.21
CA THR A 588 11.84 46.80 28.56
C THR A 588 11.31 45.66 29.44
N LEU A 589 12.06 44.56 29.57
CA LEU A 589 11.73 43.40 30.43
C LEU A 589 11.98 43.60 31.93
N ARG A 590 12.14 44.83 32.41
CA ARG A 590 12.24 45.17 33.85
C ARG A 590 10.94 45.63 34.53
N ARG A 591 9.78 45.50 33.86
CA ARG A 591 8.47 45.88 34.43
C ARG A 591 7.42 44.77 34.57
N ILE A 592 7.72 43.54 34.14
CA ILE A 592 6.87 42.35 34.38
C ILE A 592 7.64 41.36 35.26
N THR A 593 7.95 41.79 36.49
CA THR A 593 8.60 40.96 37.52
C THR A 593 8.21 41.39 38.94
N LEU A 594 7.00 41.95 39.08
CA LEU A 594 6.38 42.34 40.35
C LEU A 594 4.89 42.04 40.28
N PHE A 595 4.49 40.80 40.61
CA PHE A 595 3.23 40.46 41.30
C PHE A 595 3.18 38.95 41.64
N SER A 596 4.16 38.48 42.42
CA SER A 596 4.09 37.19 43.12
C SER A 596 4.08 37.42 44.63
N GLY A 597 2.87 37.58 45.18
CA GLY A 597 2.63 37.64 46.62
C GLY A 597 1.73 38.79 47.06
N ILE A 598 0.56 38.47 47.62
CA ILE A 598 0.28 38.60 49.07
C ILE A 598 -1.18 38.16 49.34
N TYR A 599 -1.37 37.33 50.37
CA TYR A 599 -2.68 37.06 50.97
C TYR A 599 -3.19 38.33 51.69
N ARG A 600 -4.42 38.81 51.41
CA ARG A 600 -5.48 39.05 52.44
C ARG A 600 -6.74 39.81 51.95
N SER A 601 -7.89 39.16 52.18
CA SER A 601 -9.14 39.69 52.78
C SER A 601 -9.91 40.91 52.23
N ARG A 602 -11.23 40.67 52.10
CA ARG A 602 -12.38 41.47 52.62
C ARG A 602 -13.03 42.61 51.80
N THR A 603 -14.20 42.25 51.22
CA THR A 603 -15.56 42.83 51.44
C THR A 603 -15.99 44.20 50.88
N LEU A 604 -17.25 44.24 50.40
CA LEU A 604 -18.19 45.39 50.21
C LEU A 604 -17.85 46.36 49.04
N ASP A 605 -18.76 47.10 48.38
CA ASP A 605 -20.19 46.97 47.96
C ASP A 605 -20.62 48.34 47.34
N LEU A 606 -21.58 48.56 46.42
CA LEU A 606 -22.53 47.75 45.62
C LEU A 606 -22.31 48.07 44.09
N ASP A 607 -23.21 48.22 43.09
CA ASP A 607 -24.69 48.17 42.94
C ASP A 607 -25.16 47.90 41.46
N ARG A 608 -26.28 48.49 41.02
CA ARG A 608 -27.11 48.29 39.79
C ARG A 608 -27.68 49.63 39.25
N PRO A 609 -28.50 49.71 38.17
CA PRO A 609 -28.57 48.99 36.86
C PRO A 609 -28.90 49.91 35.63
N SER A 610 -29.31 49.31 34.48
CA SER A 610 -30.21 49.80 33.37
C SER A 610 -29.72 50.91 32.38
N LEU A 611 -29.72 50.77 31.03
CA LEU A 611 -30.81 50.61 30.01
C LEU A 611 -31.84 51.78 29.93
N PRO A 612 -32.50 52.15 28.78
CA PRO A 612 -32.48 51.58 27.39
C PRO A 612 -32.59 52.55 26.14
N ALA A 613 -32.39 51.99 24.92
CA ALA A 613 -33.13 52.15 23.62
C ALA A 613 -33.40 53.48 22.82
N SER A 614 -33.70 53.28 21.50
CA SER A 614 -34.49 54.13 20.54
C SER A 614 -33.78 55.31 19.81
N HIS A 615 -34.09 55.75 18.56
CA HIS A 615 -34.87 55.21 17.41
C HIS A 615 -34.56 55.97 16.06
N ASP A 616 -35.25 55.61 14.94
CA ASP A 616 -35.55 56.42 13.71
C ASP A 616 -34.45 56.72 12.63
N HIS A 617 -34.75 57.08 11.35
CA HIS A 617 -35.67 56.48 10.33
C HIS A 617 -35.49 57.09 8.89
N PHE A 618 -35.40 56.25 7.82
CA PHE A 618 -35.78 56.50 6.39
C PHE A 618 -35.09 57.64 5.55
N PRO A 619 -35.31 57.80 4.21
CA PRO A 619 -35.93 56.90 3.19
C PRO A 619 -35.19 56.70 1.81
N LEU A 620 -35.47 55.52 1.19
CA LEU A 620 -35.74 55.21 -0.24
C LEU A 620 -35.31 56.12 -1.42
N GLN A 621 -34.79 55.48 -2.50
CA GLN A 621 -35.42 55.53 -3.84
C GLN A 621 -34.97 54.40 -4.81
N THR A 622 -35.90 53.88 -5.61
CA THR A 622 -35.71 53.05 -6.84
C THR A 622 -36.83 53.41 -7.84
N PRO A 623 -36.63 53.26 -9.17
CA PRO A 623 -37.12 52.08 -9.91
C PRO A 623 -36.24 51.76 -11.17
N LYS A 624 -36.57 50.92 -12.18
CA LYS A 624 -37.79 50.15 -12.57
C LYS A 624 -37.43 48.93 -13.47
N MET A 625 -38.39 48.03 -13.70
CA MET A 625 -38.32 46.90 -14.66
C MET A 625 -38.59 47.30 -16.13
N SER A 626 -38.25 46.40 -17.06
CA SER A 626 -39.03 46.09 -18.28
C SER A 626 -39.08 44.57 -18.47
N ASP A 627 -40.12 44.06 -19.13
CA ASP A 627 -40.56 42.66 -19.09
C ASP A 627 -41.19 42.26 -20.44
N TYR A 628 -41.16 40.97 -20.81
CA TYR A 628 -41.90 40.36 -21.94
C TYR A 628 -41.82 38.82 -21.92
N GLY A 629 -42.95 38.13 -21.70
CA GLY A 629 -43.19 36.74 -22.15
C GLY A 629 -43.63 36.71 -23.62
N ASP A 630 -44.29 35.69 -24.17
CA ASP A 630 -44.68 34.35 -23.70
C ASP A 630 -45.03 33.55 -24.97
N GLU A 631 -44.96 32.21 -24.94
CA GLU A 631 -46.03 31.31 -25.44
C GLU A 631 -45.68 29.83 -25.16
N MET A 632 -46.70 28.98 -25.15
CA MET A 632 -46.59 27.55 -24.78
C MET A 632 -47.07 26.63 -25.90
N GLU A 633 -46.53 25.42 -25.94
CA GLU A 633 -47.25 24.26 -26.51
C GLU A 633 -47.21 23.11 -25.50
N VAL A 634 -48.22 22.23 -25.52
CA VAL A 634 -48.51 21.26 -24.46
C VAL A 634 -48.73 19.89 -25.08
N ASP A 635 -48.02 18.87 -24.58
CA ASP A 635 -48.45 17.48 -24.79
C ASP A 635 -48.06 16.55 -23.63
N ALA A 636 -48.71 15.40 -23.54
CA ALA A 636 -48.80 14.54 -22.35
C ALA A 636 -47.87 13.30 -22.39
N PRO A 637 -47.67 12.56 -21.27
CA PRO A 637 -46.43 11.81 -21.03
C PRO A 637 -46.46 10.32 -21.42
N PRO A 638 -45.27 9.72 -21.61
CA PRO A 638 -45.09 8.27 -21.47
C PRO A 638 -44.00 7.86 -20.46
N ILE A 639 -44.40 6.93 -19.58
CA ILE A 639 -43.60 5.79 -19.05
C ILE A 639 -42.38 6.10 -18.14
N VAL A 640 -42.48 5.62 -16.89
CA VAL A 640 -41.37 5.55 -15.93
C VAL A 640 -40.51 4.30 -16.17
N SER A 641 -39.19 4.46 -16.29
CA SER A 641 -38.20 3.36 -16.33
C SER A 641 -37.01 3.63 -15.41
N SER A 642 -37.22 3.49 -14.10
CA SER A 642 -36.16 3.62 -13.09
C SER A 642 -35.19 2.43 -13.14
N VAL A 643 -34.01 2.60 -13.76
CA VAL A 643 -32.89 1.66 -13.70
C VAL A 643 -31.69 2.36 -13.08
N SER A 644 -31.28 1.91 -11.89
CA SER A 644 -30.09 2.41 -11.20
C SER A 644 -28.82 1.74 -11.75
N GLU A 645 -27.93 2.50 -12.39
CA GLU A 645 -26.63 1.98 -12.82
C GLU A 645 -25.69 1.77 -11.60
N GLY A 646 -25.58 0.52 -11.16
CA GLY A 646 -24.70 0.12 -10.06
C GLY A 646 -23.49 -0.70 -10.52
N THR A 647 -22.32 -0.40 -9.96
CA THR A 647 -21.12 -1.26 -9.88
C THR A 647 -20.57 -1.90 -11.17
N LYS A 648 -19.41 -1.40 -11.64
CA LYS A 648 -18.56 -2.08 -12.63
C LYS A 648 -17.86 -3.31 -12.03
N GLY A 649 -18.53 -4.46 -11.99
CA GLY A 649 -17.87 -5.77 -11.93
C GLY A 649 -17.23 -6.12 -13.28
N LYS A 650 -16.20 -7.00 -13.29
CA LYS A 650 -15.64 -7.56 -14.54
C LYS A 650 -16.77 -8.22 -15.34
N ARG A 651 -16.94 -7.87 -16.63
CA ARG A 651 -17.89 -8.56 -17.51
C ARG A 651 -17.37 -9.96 -17.79
N SER A 652 -18.18 -10.98 -17.50
CA SER A 652 -17.93 -12.34 -18.01
C SER A 652 -18.05 -12.34 -19.53
N ALA A 653 -17.19 -13.08 -20.23
CA ALA A 653 -17.12 -13.12 -21.69
C ALA A 653 -18.47 -13.44 -22.35
N ALA A 654 -19.27 -14.31 -21.74
CA ALA A 654 -20.61 -14.73 -22.18
C ALA A 654 -21.70 -13.62 -22.08
N ASN A 655 -21.32 -12.34 -22.09
CA ASN A 655 -22.17 -11.15 -22.07
C ASN A 655 -21.52 -9.99 -22.88
N LEU A 656 -20.68 -10.31 -23.86
CA LEU A 656 -20.11 -9.35 -24.80
C LEU A 656 -20.97 -9.25 -26.08
N PRO A 657 -20.93 -8.13 -26.82
CA PRO A 657 -21.45 -8.09 -28.19
C PRO A 657 -20.65 -9.04 -29.08
N VAL A 658 -21.30 -9.64 -30.08
CA VAL A 658 -20.66 -10.61 -31.01
C VAL A 658 -19.40 -10.05 -31.66
N GLU A 659 -19.40 -8.75 -32.02
CA GLU A 659 -18.24 -8.04 -32.59
C GLU A 659 -17.00 -7.96 -31.66
N ALA A 660 -17.14 -8.30 -30.38
CA ALA A 660 -16.05 -8.29 -29.40
C ALA A 660 -15.53 -9.70 -29.06
N GLU A 661 -16.24 -10.78 -29.41
CA GLU A 661 -15.80 -12.16 -29.13
C GLU A 661 -14.59 -12.57 -29.99
N ASP A 662 -14.51 -12.08 -31.24
CA ASP A 662 -13.35 -12.28 -32.14
C ASP A 662 -12.07 -11.55 -31.71
N SER A 663 -12.11 -10.74 -30.65
CA SER A 663 -10.91 -10.11 -30.07
C SER A 663 -10.32 -10.86 -28.89
N LEU A 664 -10.94 -11.97 -28.46
CA LEU A 664 -10.50 -12.75 -27.30
C LEU A 664 -9.32 -13.67 -27.65
N PRO A 665 -8.35 -13.89 -26.73
CA PRO A 665 -7.38 -14.97 -26.86
C PRO A 665 -8.07 -16.33 -27.02
N TRP A 666 -7.50 -17.25 -27.81
CA TRP A 666 -8.15 -18.53 -28.11
C TRP A 666 -8.40 -19.38 -26.85
N VAL A 667 -7.56 -19.25 -25.82
CA VAL A 667 -7.75 -19.87 -24.49
C VAL A 667 -9.08 -19.45 -23.83
N GLU A 668 -9.59 -18.25 -24.13
CA GLU A 668 -10.87 -17.75 -23.62
C GLU A 668 -12.01 -17.95 -24.62
N LYS A 669 -11.80 -17.70 -25.91
CA LYS A 669 -12.78 -17.95 -26.99
C LYS A 669 -13.23 -19.42 -27.01
N TYR A 670 -12.30 -20.35 -26.79
CA TYR A 670 -12.54 -21.80 -26.75
C TYR A 670 -12.64 -22.38 -25.33
N ARG A 671 -12.85 -21.56 -24.29
CA ARG A 671 -13.03 -22.06 -22.91
C ARG A 671 -14.37 -22.81 -22.79
N PRO A 672 -14.39 -24.07 -22.28
CA PRO A 672 -15.61 -24.86 -22.11
C PRO A 672 -16.79 -24.11 -21.46
N THR A 673 -17.94 -24.16 -22.13
CA THR A 673 -19.17 -23.49 -21.69
C THR A 673 -20.05 -24.43 -20.86
N THR A 674 -20.24 -25.65 -21.36
CA THR A 674 -20.97 -26.76 -20.75
C THR A 674 -20.02 -27.85 -20.24
N LEU A 675 -20.54 -28.81 -19.46
CA LEU A 675 -19.74 -29.94 -18.96
C LEU A 675 -19.42 -30.96 -20.07
N SER A 676 -20.22 -30.99 -21.15
CA SER A 676 -19.93 -31.77 -22.36
C SER A 676 -18.79 -31.18 -23.20
N ASP A 677 -18.48 -29.88 -23.04
CA ASP A 677 -17.38 -29.22 -23.75
C ASP A 677 -16.00 -29.51 -23.10
N VAL A 678 -15.96 -30.21 -21.95
CA VAL A 678 -14.73 -30.49 -21.21
C VAL A 678 -14.07 -31.77 -21.72
N SER A 679 -13.02 -31.62 -22.53
CA SER A 679 -12.16 -32.74 -22.96
C SER A 679 -11.50 -33.44 -21.77
N GLY A 680 -11.42 -34.77 -21.82
CA GLY A 680 -10.81 -35.60 -20.77
C GLY A 680 -11.69 -35.83 -19.53
N HIS A 681 -11.08 -36.41 -18.48
CA HIS A 681 -11.60 -36.56 -17.11
C HIS A 681 -13.07 -37.03 -16.92
N GLN A 682 -13.59 -37.85 -17.82
CA GLN A 682 -15.00 -38.28 -17.84
C GLN A 682 -15.48 -38.93 -16.52
N ASP A 683 -14.62 -39.66 -15.80
CA ASP A 683 -14.94 -40.23 -14.48
C ASP A 683 -15.26 -39.16 -13.43
N ILE A 684 -14.51 -38.04 -13.46
CA ILE A 684 -14.71 -36.87 -12.58
C ILE A 684 -16.02 -36.19 -12.94
N LEU A 685 -16.25 -35.92 -14.24
CA LEU A 685 -17.47 -35.28 -14.74
C LEU A 685 -18.72 -36.10 -14.38
N SER A 686 -18.68 -37.42 -14.58
CA SER A 686 -19.79 -38.32 -14.21
C SER A 686 -20.06 -38.36 -12.70
N THR A 687 -19.06 -38.05 -11.87
CA THR A 687 -19.19 -38.00 -10.41
C THR A 687 -19.71 -36.65 -9.94
N LEU A 688 -19.27 -35.54 -10.56
CA LEU A 688 -19.79 -34.20 -10.29
C LEU A 688 -21.27 -34.08 -10.66
N ASN A 689 -21.69 -34.63 -11.81
CA ASN A 689 -23.10 -34.67 -12.22
C ASN A 689 -23.96 -35.36 -11.15
N LYS A 690 -23.58 -36.57 -10.70
CA LYS A 690 -24.29 -37.31 -9.64
C LYS A 690 -24.43 -36.52 -8.33
N PHE A 691 -23.47 -35.66 -7.98
CA PHE A 691 -23.58 -34.78 -6.81
C PHE A 691 -24.54 -33.60 -7.01
N VAL A 692 -24.71 -33.11 -8.24
CA VAL A 692 -25.70 -32.08 -8.61
C VAL A 692 -27.10 -32.69 -8.72
N ASP A 693 -27.25 -33.80 -9.45
CA ASP A 693 -28.52 -34.53 -9.63
C ASP A 693 -29.16 -34.92 -8.29
N SER A 694 -28.33 -35.30 -7.31
CA SER A 694 -28.77 -35.64 -5.95
C SER A 694 -28.90 -34.43 -5.00
N ASN A 695 -28.65 -33.21 -5.48
CA ASN A 695 -28.62 -31.95 -4.73
C ASN A 695 -27.79 -32.03 -3.43
N ARG A 696 -26.62 -32.69 -3.51
CA ARG A 696 -25.73 -33.02 -2.38
C ARG A 696 -24.27 -32.66 -2.65
N LEU A 697 -24.05 -31.58 -3.40
CA LEU A 697 -22.71 -31.08 -3.69
C LEU A 697 -21.95 -30.77 -2.36
N PRO A 698 -20.80 -31.42 -2.10
CA PRO A 698 -19.95 -31.11 -0.95
C PRO A 698 -19.06 -29.88 -1.25
N HIS A 699 -18.17 -29.51 -0.33
CA HIS A 699 -17.04 -28.65 -0.68
C HIS A 699 -16.06 -29.46 -1.56
N LEU A 700 -15.48 -28.81 -2.56
CA LEU A 700 -14.66 -29.44 -3.59
C LEU A 700 -13.21 -28.97 -3.50
N LEU A 701 -12.27 -29.84 -3.86
CA LEU A 701 -10.88 -29.50 -4.14
C LEU A 701 -10.48 -30.09 -5.49
N LEU A 702 -10.32 -29.25 -6.50
CA LEU A 702 -9.85 -29.62 -7.84
C LEU A 702 -8.35 -29.30 -7.91
N TYR A 703 -7.50 -30.32 -8.05
CA TYR A 703 -6.05 -30.11 -7.99
C TYR A 703 -5.28 -30.91 -9.03
N GLY A 704 -4.15 -30.36 -9.51
CA GLY A 704 -3.35 -30.94 -10.58
C GLY A 704 -2.61 -29.88 -11.40
N PRO A 705 -1.84 -30.26 -12.43
CA PRO A 705 -1.07 -29.34 -13.27
C PRO A 705 -1.91 -28.20 -13.90
N PRO A 706 -1.28 -27.10 -14.36
CA PRO A 706 -1.94 -26.09 -15.19
C PRO A 706 -2.52 -26.70 -16.49
N GLY A 707 -3.42 -25.97 -17.15
CA GLY A 707 -4.01 -26.37 -18.44
C GLY A 707 -5.01 -27.53 -18.43
N THR A 708 -5.09 -28.29 -17.33
CA THR A 708 -5.92 -29.51 -17.20
C THR A 708 -7.44 -29.27 -17.09
N GLY A 709 -7.93 -28.04 -17.28
CA GLY A 709 -9.37 -27.74 -17.31
C GLY A 709 -10.07 -27.58 -15.94
N LYS A 710 -9.32 -27.52 -14.82
CA LYS A 710 -9.86 -27.37 -13.45
C LYS A 710 -10.91 -26.25 -13.33
N THR A 711 -10.52 -25.02 -13.65
CA THR A 711 -11.36 -23.81 -13.56
C THR A 711 -12.54 -23.88 -14.53
N SER A 712 -12.31 -24.32 -15.76
CA SER A 712 -13.35 -24.50 -16.78
C SER A 712 -14.43 -25.49 -16.33
N THR A 713 -14.04 -26.58 -15.67
CA THR A 713 -14.96 -27.61 -15.17
C THR A 713 -15.91 -27.05 -14.10
N ILE A 714 -15.40 -26.32 -13.10
CA ILE A 714 -16.27 -25.74 -12.06
C ILE A 714 -17.14 -24.60 -12.60
N LEU A 715 -16.65 -23.79 -13.54
CA LEU A 715 -17.46 -22.74 -14.18
C LEU A 715 -18.60 -23.34 -15.02
N ALA A 716 -18.34 -24.42 -15.77
CA ALA A 716 -19.37 -25.17 -16.46
C ALA A 716 -20.39 -25.81 -15.50
N LEU A 717 -19.93 -26.40 -14.38
CA LEU A 717 -20.79 -26.96 -13.33
C LEU A 717 -21.67 -25.86 -12.69
N ALA A 718 -21.11 -24.69 -12.43
CA ALA A 718 -21.84 -23.56 -11.85
C ALA A 718 -22.93 -23.03 -12.81
N ARG A 719 -22.63 -22.90 -14.11
CA ARG A 719 -23.62 -22.55 -15.14
C ARG A 719 -24.74 -23.60 -15.22
N HIS A 720 -24.41 -24.88 -15.08
CA HIS A 720 -25.39 -25.96 -15.08
C HIS A 720 -26.33 -25.93 -13.86
N ILE A 721 -25.80 -25.63 -12.67
CA ILE A 721 -26.59 -25.52 -11.42
C ILE A 721 -27.52 -24.30 -11.42
N TYR A 722 -27.00 -23.11 -11.73
CA TYR A 722 -27.73 -21.84 -11.51
C TYR A 722 -28.38 -21.26 -12.78
N GLY A 723 -27.95 -21.69 -13.98
CA GLY A 723 -28.26 -21.02 -15.23
C GLY A 723 -27.47 -19.72 -15.43
N PRO A 724 -27.31 -19.23 -16.68
CA PRO A 724 -26.44 -18.10 -16.99
C PRO A 724 -26.87 -16.78 -16.32
N GLU A 725 -28.18 -16.57 -16.13
CA GLU A 725 -28.73 -15.34 -15.54
C GLU A 725 -28.40 -15.21 -14.05
N ASN A 726 -28.49 -16.31 -13.28
CA ASN A 726 -28.31 -16.28 -11.82
C ASN A 726 -26.83 -16.36 -11.38
N MET A 727 -25.91 -16.69 -12.29
CA MET A 727 -24.46 -16.81 -12.00
C MET A 727 -23.92 -15.64 -11.16
N ARG A 728 -24.25 -14.39 -11.53
CA ARG A 728 -23.75 -13.18 -10.83
C ARG A 728 -24.27 -13.01 -9.40
N GLN A 729 -25.34 -13.70 -9.01
CA GLN A 729 -25.93 -13.61 -7.66
C GLN A 729 -25.60 -14.84 -6.80
N MET A 730 -25.36 -15.98 -7.43
CA MET A 730 -25.18 -17.28 -6.78
C MET A 730 -23.73 -17.77 -6.75
N VAL A 731 -22.85 -17.19 -7.56
CA VAL A 731 -21.43 -17.58 -7.67
C VAL A 731 -20.53 -16.37 -7.41
N LEU A 732 -19.52 -16.56 -6.54
CA LEU A 732 -18.39 -15.66 -6.36
C LEU A 732 -17.12 -16.34 -6.86
N GLU A 733 -16.42 -15.74 -7.81
CA GLU A 733 -15.14 -16.20 -8.37
C GLU A 733 -14.03 -15.24 -7.91
N LEU A 734 -12.96 -15.76 -7.33
CA LEU A 734 -11.81 -15.01 -6.81
C LEU A 734 -10.50 -15.71 -7.23
N ASN A 735 -9.47 -14.94 -7.59
CA ASN A 735 -8.13 -15.47 -7.85
C ASN A 735 -7.19 -15.15 -6.69
N ALA A 736 -6.72 -16.18 -5.98
CA ALA A 736 -5.98 -16.00 -4.74
C ALA A 736 -4.52 -15.57 -4.92
N SER A 737 -3.99 -15.54 -6.15
CA SER A 737 -2.67 -14.98 -6.48
C SER A 737 -2.69 -13.48 -6.78
N ASP A 738 -3.78 -12.97 -7.36
CA ASP A 738 -3.99 -11.53 -7.62
C ASP A 738 -4.50 -10.80 -6.38
N ASP A 739 -5.51 -11.35 -5.69
CA ASP A 739 -6.15 -10.75 -4.51
C ASP A 739 -5.30 -10.98 -3.23
N ARG A 740 -4.06 -10.48 -3.23
CA ARG A 740 -3.02 -10.72 -2.20
C ARG A 740 -3.41 -10.29 -0.76
N GLY A 741 -4.51 -9.56 -0.59
CA GLY A 741 -4.99 -9.09 0.71
C GLY A 741 -5.75 -10.16 1.50
N ILE A 742 -5.16 -10.65 2.61
CA ILE A 742 -5.82 -11.61 3.52
C ILE A 742 -7.21 -11.13 3.98
N ASP A 743 -7.38 -9.83 4.22
CA ASP A 743 -8.64 -9.25 4.65
C ASP A 743 -9.61 -8.95 3.49
N VAL A 744 -9.11 -8.74 2.27
CA VAL A 744 -9.94 -8.65 1.04
C VAL A 744 -10.62 -9.99 0.81
N VAL A 745 -9.84 -11.08 0.76
CA VAL A 745 -10.36 -12.45 0.58
C VAL A 745 -11.26 -12.85 1.76
N ARG A 746 -10.88 -12.53 3.01
CA ARG A 746 -11.70 -12.80 4.20
C ARG A 746 -13.07 -12.11 4.13
N GLU A 747 -13.09 -10.80 3.91
CA GLU A 747 -14.31 -10.00 4.05
C GLU A 747 -15.24 -10.10 2.83
N GLN A 748 -14.71 -10.26 1.61
CA GLN A 748 -15.56 -10.54 0.44
C GLN A 748 -16.27 -11.89 0.56
N ILE A 749 -15.54 -12.97 0.86
CA ILE A 749 -16.11 -14.31 1.08
C ILE A 749 -17.12 -14.28 2.23
N LYS A 750 -16.76 -13.68 3.37
CA LYS A 750 -17.63 -13.57 4.56
C LYS A 750 -18.91 -12.79 4.25
N THR A 751 -18.83 -11.70 3.49
CA THR A 751 -20.01 -10.91 3.09
C THR A 751 -20.92 -11.73 2.18
N PHE A 752 -20.37 -12.37 1.14
CA PHE A 752 -21.13 -13.18 0.19
C PHE A 752 -21.76 -14.44 0.82
N ALA A 753 -21.07 -15.10 1.76
CA ALA A 753 -21.56 -16.27 2.49
C ALA A 753 -22.55 -15.92 3.62
N SER A 754 -22.45 -14.73 4.22
CA SER A 754 -23.35 -14.27 5.27
C SER A 754 -24.71 -13.75 4.78
N THR A 755 -24.78 -13.27 3.54
CA THR A 755 -26.02 -12.75 2.93
C THR A 755 -26.98 -13.89 2.61
N LYS A 756 -27.91 -14.15 3.54
CA LYS A 756 -29.04 -15.08 3.34
C LYS A 756 -29.96 -14.56 2.23
N GLN A 757 -30.50 -15.47 1.42
CA GLN A 757 -31.64 -15.14 0.57
C GLN A 757 -32.89 -14.90 1.45
N ILE A 758 -33.62 -13.83 1.16
CA ILE A 758 -34.93 -13.53 1.77
C ILE A 758 -36.06 -14.21 0.97
N PHE A 759 -35.82 -14.50 -0.32
CA PHE A 759 -36.78 -15.13 -1.22
C PHE A 759 -36.25 -16.47 -1.73
N THR A 760 -36.76 -17.57 -1.18
CA THR A 760 -36.78 -18.85 -1.90
C THR A 760 -37.84 -18.76 -2.99
N VAL A 761 -37.44 -18.33 -4.19
CA VAL A 761 -38.32 -18.38 -5.37
C VAL A 761 -38.54 -19.84 -5.74
N ALA A 762 -39.65 -20.42 -5.27
CA ALA A 762 -40.12 -21.71 -5.74
C ALA A 762 -40.37 -21.61 -7.26
N PRO A 763 -39.82 -22.50 -8.11
CA PRO A 763 -40.00 -22.39 -9.55
C PRO A 763 -41.49 -22.51 -9.93
N THR A 764 -42.06 -21.45 -10.50
CA THR A 764 -43.34 -21.54 -11.20
C THR A 764 -43.13 -22.37 -12.46
N ALA A 765 -43.37 -23.68 -12.37
CA ALA A 765 -43.14 -24.62 -13.45
C ALA A 765 -43.95 -24.23 -14.70
N ARG A 766 -43.27 -23.74 -15.73
CA ARG A 766 -43.80 -23.68 -17.11
C ARG A 766 -43.57 -25.06 -17.75
N PRO A 767 -44.62 -25.88 -17.99
CA PRO A 767 -44.43 -27.13 -18.70
C PRO A 767 -44.10 -26.83 -20.17
N GLY A 768 -42.93 -27.28 -20.65
CA GLY A 768 -42.57 -27.18 -22.08
C GLY A 768 -41.09 -27.07 -22.40
N ALA A 769 -40.23 -26.62 -21.48
CA ALA A 769 -38.78 -26.50 -21.71
C ALA A 769 -38.01 -27.70 -21.12
N GLY A 770 -37.36 -28.49 -21.97
CA GLY A 770 -36.53 -29.62 -21.55
C GLY A 770 -35.18 -29.16 -21.00
N GLY A 771 -35.08 -29.02 -19.68
CA GLY A 771 -33.85 -28.61 -19.00
C GLY A 771 -34.15 -28.29 -17.54
N ALA A 772 -34.04 -29.29 -16.66
CA ALA A 772 -34.41 -29.16 -15.25
C ALA A 772 -33.36 -28.33 -14.49
N SER A 773 -33.62 -27.04 -14.30
CA SER A 773 -32.82 -26.18 -13.44
C SER A 773 -33.03 -26.56 -11.97
N VAL A 774 -32.13 -27.38 -11.44
CA VAL A 774 -32.08 -27.74 -10.02
C VAL A 774 -31.62 -26.53 -9.22
N ALA A 775 -32.58 -25.67 -8.84
CA ALA A 775 -32.34 -24.46 -8.06
C ALA A 775 -31.73 -24.81 -6.69
N ALA A 776 -30.40 -24.84 -6.64
CA ALA A 776 -29.64 -25.23 -5.47
C ALA A 776 -29.86 -24.24 -4.32
N GLY A 777 -30.25 -24.75 -3.15
CA GLY A 777 -30.48 -23.98 -1.92
C GLY A 777 -29.20 -23.49 -1.24
N PHE A 778 -28.11 -23.31 -1.99
CA PHE A 778 -26.81 -22.84 -1.52
C PHE A 778 -26.16 -21.91 -2.55
N LYS A 779 -25.23 -21.07 -2.11
CA LYS A 779 -24.33 -20.30 -2.98
C LYS A 779 -23.02 -21.06 -3.23
N LEU A 780 -22.34 -20.77 -4.33
CA LEU A 780 -21.02 -21.30 -4.65
C LEU A 780 -19.94 -20.22 -4.52
N ILE A 781 -18.80 -20.55 -3.91
CA ILE A 781 -17.59 -19.73 -3.93
C ILE A 781 -16.49 -20.54 -4.61
N ILE A 782 -15.90 -19.97 -5.66
CA ILE A 782 -14.79 -20.52 -6.43
C ILE A 782 -13.54 -19.73 -6.07
N LEU A 783 -12.51 -20.42 -5.60
CA LEU A 783 -11.20 -19.85 -5.28
C LEU A 783 -10.16 -20.51 -6.17
N ASP A 784 -9.64 -19.77 -7.15
CA ASP A 784 -8.53 -20.23 -7.97
C ASP A 784 -7.16 -19.92 -7.35
N GLU A 785 -6.17 -20.73 -7.73
CA GLU A 785 -4.77 -20.68 -7.24
C GLU A 785 -4.63 -20.61 -5.71
N ALA A 786 -5.48 -21.35 -4.98
CA ALA A 786 -5.51 -21.33 -3.52
C ALA A 786 -4.20 -21.83 -2.85
N ASP A 787 -3.33 -22.51 -3.60
CA ASP A 787 -1.97 -22.88 -3.20
C ASP A 787 -0.94 -21.74 -3.26
N ALA A 788 -1.33 -20.56 -3.75
CA ALA A 788 -0.61 -19.30 -3.56
C ALA A 788 -0.98 -18.60 -2.22
N MET A 789 -2.07 -19.02 -1.55
CA MET A 789 -2.51 -18.40 -0.30
C MET A 789 -1.56 -18.66 0.87
N THR A 790 -1.26 -17.61 1.64
CA THR A 790 -0.53 -17.74 2.92
C THR A 790 -1.27 -18.67 3.89
N ASN A 791 -0.51 -19.39 4.73
CA ASN A 791 -1.08 -20.29 5.75
C ASN A 791 -2.11 -19.58 6.65
N THR A 792 -1.89 -18.31 6.98
CA THR A 792 -2.82 -17.49 7.78
C THR A 792 -4.14 -17.23 7.05
N ALA A 793 -4.10 -17.00 5.73
CA ALA A 793 -5.30 -16.85 4.90
C ALA A 793 -6.05 -18.19 4.74
N GLN A 794 -5.34 -19.30 4.56
CA GLN A 794 -5.93 -20.64 4.56
C GLN A 794 -6.62 -20.99 5.90
N MET A 795 -6.01 -20.63 7.03
CA MET A 795 -6.63 -20.77 8.37
C MET A 795 -7.79 -19.80 8.63
N ALA A 796 -7.89 -18.68 7.90
CA ALA A 796 -9.06 -17.82 7.91
C ALA A 796 -10.19 -18.46 7.09
N LEU A 797 -9.91 -18.88 5.85
CA LEU A 797 -10.83 -19.56 4.94
C LEU A 797 -11.49 -20.79 5.60
N ARG A 798 -10.69 -21.66 6.24
CA ARG A 798 -11.18 -22.82 7.00
C ARG A 798 -12.32 -22.47 7.97
N ARG A 799 -12.17 -21.40 8.74
CA ARG A 799 -13.17 -20.96 9.74
C ARG A 799 -14.43 -20.39 9.08
N ILE A 800 -14.31 -19.77 7.91
CA ILE A 800 -15.45 -19.31 7.11
C ILE A 800 -16.20 -20.52 6.51
N MET A 801 -15.48 -21.50 5.96
CA MET A 801 -16.07 -22.75 5.46
C MET A 801 -16.87 -23.45 6.58
N GLU A 802 -16.26 -23.67 7.75
CA GLU A 802 -16.93 -24.28 8.91
C GLU A 802 -18.21 -23.52 9.31
N LYS A 803 -18.15 -22.17 9.38
CA LYS A 803 -19.28 -21.34 9.81
C LYS A 803 -20.45 -21.28 8.80
N TYR A 804 -20.17 -21.34 7.49
CA TYR A 804 -21.17 -21.11 6.44
C TYR A 804 -21.49 -22.35 5.59
N THR A 805 -21.03 -23.55 5.98
CA THR A 805 -21.30 -24.84 5.30
C THR A 805 -22.78 -25.12 5.04
N VAL A 806 -23.71 -24.55 5.81
CA VAL A 806 -25.16 -24.68 5.53
C VAL A 806 -25.52 -23.97 4.23
N ASN A 807 -25.22 -22.66 4.12
CA ASN A 807 -25.69 -21.77 3.06
C ASN A 807 -24.79 -21.74 1.82
N THR A 808 -23.55 -22.25 1.93
CA THR A 808 -22.50 -22.03 0.92
C THR A 808 -21.73 -23.32 0.66
N ARG A 809 -21.27 -23.51 -0.58
CA ARG A 809 -20.29 -24.52 -0.97
C ARG A 809 -19.03 -23.84 -1.48
N PHE A 810 -17.89 -24.40 -1.12
CA PHE A 810 -16.59 -23.89 -1.51
C PHE A 810 -15.97 -24.84 -2.52
N CYS A 811 -15.57 -24.33 -3.68
CA CYS A 811 -14.71 -25.02 -4.62
C CYS A 811 -13.33 -24.39 -4.58
N ILE A 812 -12.38 -25.14 -4.06
CA ILE A 812 -10.97 -24.76 -4.01
C ILE A 812 -10.29 -25.33 -5.26
N ILE A 813 -9.57 -24.52 -6.00
CA ILE A 813 -8.70 -24.96 -7.08
C ILE A 813 -7.25 -24.72 -6.65
N ALA A 814 -6.37 -25.66 -6.95
CA ALA A 814 -4.95 -25.53 -6.67
C ALA A 814 -4.08 -26.23 -7.73
N ASN A 815 -2.86 -25.76 -7.93
CA ASN A 815 -1.86 -26.48 -8.71
C ASN A 815 -1.14 -27.53 -7.84
N TYR A 816 -0.73 -27.15 -6.62
CA TYR A 816 0.04 -27.96 -5.68
C TYR A 816 -0.71 -28.25 -4.37
N SER A 817 -1.36 -29.41 -4.27
CA SER A 817 -2.12 -29.79 -3.06
C SER A 817 -1.29 -29.92 -1.78
N HIS A 818 0.04 -30.04 -1.86
CA HIS A 818 0.93 -30.08 -0.70
C HIS A 818 1.16 -28.69 -0.06
N LYS A 819 0.87 -27.60 -0.79
CA LYS A 819 0.89 -26.22 -0.26
C LYS A 819 -0.43 -25.86 0.46
N LEU A 820 -1.45 -26.72 0.36
CA LEU A 820 -2.70 -26.57 1.08
C LEU A 820 -2.60 -27.25 2.45
N SER A 821 -2.99 -26.52 3.48
CA SER A 821 -3.02 -27.00 4.86
C SER A 821 -3.90 -28.25 5.03
N PRO A 822 -3.49 -29.24 5.85
CA PRO A 822 -4.28 -30.46 6.09
C PRO A 822 -5.71 -30.21 6.57
N ALA A 823 -5.97 -29.08 7.23
CA ALA A 823 -7.31 -28.69 7.67
C ALA A 823 -8.25 -28.31 6.51
N LEU A 824 -7.74 -27.74 5.40
CA LEU A 824 -8.53 -27.56 4.17
C LEU A 824 -8.69 -28.88 3.43
N LEU A 825 -7.60 -29.65 3.26
CA LEU A 825 -7.61 -30.94 2.55
C LEU A 825 -8.62 -31.95 3.14
N SER A 826 -8.85 -31.91 4.45
CA SER A 826 -9.80 -32.77 5.17
C SER A 826 -11.27 -32.35 5.07
N ARG A 827 -11.57 -31.15 4.53
CA ARG A 827 -12.93 -30.58 4.45
C ARG A 827 -13.53 -30.60 3.04
N CYS A 828 -12.77 -31.01 2.03
CA CYS A 828 -13.20 -31.07 0.63
C CYS A 828 -13.14 -32.47 0.04
N THR A 829 -14.10 -32.81 -0.81
CA THR A 829 -14.00 -33.96 -1.73
C THR A 829 -12.94 -33.64 -2.79
N ARG A 830 -11.92 -34.49 -2.89
CA ARG A 830 -10.68 -34.23 -3.65
C ARG A 830 -10.74 -34.88 -5.03
N PHE A 831 -10.61 -34.07 -6.08
CA PHE A 831 -10.56 -34.50 -7.47
C PHE A 831 -9.20 -34.15 -8.07
N ARG A 832 -8.44 -35.18 -8.46
CA ARG A 832 -7.11 -35.03 -9.07
C ARG A 832 -7.25 -34.97 -10.60
N PHE A 833 -6.93 -33.82 -11.16
CA PHE A 833 -6.78 -33.64 -12.60
C PHE A 833 -5.36 -34.06 -12.98
N SER A 834 -5.23 -35.16 -13.74
CA SER A 834 -3.97 -35.53 -14.39
C SER A 834 -3.70 -34.60 -15.59
N PRO A 835 -2.48 -34.60 -16.17
CA PRO A 835 -2.29 -34.13 -17.55
C PRO A 835 -3.35 -34.76 -18.48
N LEU A 836 -3.84 -33.98 -19.46
CA LEU A 836 -4.77 -34.48 -20.47
C LEU A 836 -4.05 -35.44 -21.43
N LYS A 837 -4.78 -36.40 -22.01
CA LYS A 837 -4.21 -37.30 -23.02
C LYS A 837 -4.04 -36.54 -24.34
N GLU A 838 -3.08 -36.96 -25.15
CA GLU A 838 -2.82 -36.36 -26.47
C GLU A 838 -4.09 -36.35 -27.34
N ALA A 839 -4.90 -37.41 -27.30
CA ALA A 839 -6.19 -37.48 -27.98
C ALA A 839 -7.24 -36.47 -27.45
N ASP A 840 -7.30 -36.22 -26.13
CA ASP A 840 -8.23 -35.25 -25.52
C ASP A 840 -7.86 -33.81 -25.93
N ILE A 841 -6.56 -33.52 -26.09
CA ILE A 841 -6.06 -32.25 -26.59
C ILE A 841 -6.32 -32.11 -28.09
N ARG A 842 -6.06 -33.16 -28.86
CA ARG A 842 -6.18 -33.16 -30.33
C ARG A 842 -7.57 -32.77 -30.80
N VAL A 843 -8.63 -33.24 -30.13
CA VAL A 843 -10.03 -32.88 -30.43
C VAL A 843 -10.27 -31.36 -30.39
N LEU A 844 -9.69 -30.63 -29.44
CA LEU A 844 -9.87 -29.17 -29.39
C LEU A 844 -8.90 -28.44 -30.33
N VAL A 845 -7.68 -28.96 -30.51
CA VAL A 845 -6.69 -28.39 -31.44
C VAL A 845 -7.19 -28.47 -32.89
N ASP A 846 -7.70 -29.61 -33.34
CA ASP A 846 -8.27 -29.76 -34.70
C ASP A 846 -9.48 -28.85 -34.91
N LYS A 847 -10.36 -28.71 -33.91
CA LYS A 847 -11.49 -27.78 -33.96
C LYS A 847 -11.03 -26.32 -34.16
N VAL A 848 -10.01 -25.89 -33.43
CA VAL A 848 -9.45 -24.53 -33.57
C VAL A 848 -8.73 -24.35 -34.91
N ILE A 849 -8.06 -25.39 -35.41
CA ILE A 849 -7.47 -25.39 -36.76
C ILE A 849 -8.53 -25.16 -37.85
N GLU A 850 -9.70 -25.82 -37.73
CA GLU A 850 -10.82 -25.67 -38.66
C GLU A 850 -11.49 -24.29 -38.56
N GLU A 851 -11.93 -23.88 -37.36
CA GLU A 851 -12.67 -22.62 -37.18
C GLU A 851 -11.80 -21.37 -37.46
N GLU A 852 -10.53 -21.34 -37.02
CA GLU A 852 -9.62 -20.21 -37.23
C GLU A 852 -8.83 -20.32 -38.56
N ASN A 853 -9.11 -21.34 -39.37
CA ASN A 853 -8.49 -21.60 -40.69
C ASN A 853 -6.95 -21.63 -40.64
N VAL A 854 -6.40 -22.39 -39.71
CA VAL A 854 -4.95 -22.47 -39.43
C VAL A 854 -4.25 -23.38 -40.43
N LYS A 855 -3.24 -22.85 -41.14
CA LYS A 855 -2.36 -23.66 -42.00
C LYS A 855 -1.27 -24.32 -41.17
N ILE A 856 -1.40 -25.60 -40.88
CA ILE A 856 -0.42 -26.37 -40.11
C ILE A 856 -0.20 -27.76 -40.73
N LEU A 857 1.03 -28.29 -40.65
CA LEU A 857 1.33 -29.65 -41.11
C LEU A 857 0.85 -30.71 -40.07
N PRO A 858 0.51 -31.95 -40.49
CA PRO A 858 0.13 -33.03 -39.57
C PRO A 858 1.19 -33.26 -38.49
N ASP A 859 2.45 -33.46 -38.90
CA ASP A 859 3.62 -33.67 -38.03
C ASP A 859 3.84 -32.51 -37.04
N ALA A 860 3.52 -31.29 -37.45
CA ALA A 860 3.61 -30.10 -36.60
C ALA A 860 2.48 -30.06 -35.55
N THR A 861 1.31 -30.59 -35.90
CA THR A 861 0.17 -30.74 -34.99
C THR A 861 0.44 -31.84 -33.95
N ASP A 862 1.02 -32.96 -34.38
CA ASP A 862 1.47 -34.04 -33.50
C ASP A 862 2.57 -33.54 -32.54
N ALA A 863 3.55 -32.79 -33.05
CA ALA A 863 4.58 -32.14 -32.24
C ALA A 863 3.97 -31.16 -31.22
N LEU A 864 3.05 -30.28 -31.63
CA LEU A 864 2.35 -29.35 -30.74
C LEU A 864 1.63 -30.08 -29.60
N VAL A 865 0.86 -31.12 -29.91
CA VAL A 865 0.12 -31.90 -28.91
C VAL A 865 1.09 -32.57 -27.92
N LYS A 866 2.17 -33.19 -28.41
CA LYS A 866 3.20 -33.83 -27.57
C LYS A 866 3.93 -32.80 -26.68
N LEU A 867 4.34 -31.68 -27.26
CA LEU A 867 5.08 -30.60 -26.58
C LEU A 867 4.23 -29.80 -25.60
N SER A 868 2.90 -29.91 -25.67
CA SER A 868 1.99 -29.40 -24.64
C SER A 868 2.21 -30.06 -23.26
N LYS A 869 2.77 -31.28 -23.24
CA LYS A 869 2.89 -32.16 -22.05
C LYS A 869 1.58 -32.30 -21.25
N GLY A 870 0.43 -32.22 -21.91
CA GLY A 870 -0.91 -32.37 -21.32
C GLY A 870 -1.57 -31.07 -20.84
N ASP A 871 -1.01 -29.90 -21.17
CA ASP A 871 -1.55 -28.57 -20.87
C ASP A 871 -2.26 -27.97 -22.11
N MET A 872 -3.60 -27.88 -22.05
CA MET A 872 -4.42 -27.31 -23.14
C MET A 872 -4.17 -25.80 -23.35
N ARG A 873 -3.88 -25.05 -22.28
CA ARG A 873 -3.61 -23.60 -22.35
C ARG A 873 -2.31 -23.36 -23.12
N ARG A 874 -1.29 -24.19 -22.89
CA ARG A 874 -0.04 -24.21 -23.66
C ARG A 874 -0.30 -24.54 -25.13
N ALA A 875 -1.07 -25.59 -25.42
CA ALA A 875 -1.37 -25.97 -26.80
C ALA A 875 -2.04 -24.83 -27.60
N LEU A 876 -3.09 -24.22 -27.04
CA LEU A 876 -3.81 -23.11 -27.70
C LEU A 876 -2.96 -21.84 -27.83
N ASN A 877 -2.20 -21.46 -26.79
CA ASN A 877 -1.32 -20.28 -26.86
C ASN A 877 -0.22 -20.43 -27.91
N VAL A 878 0.38 -21.62 -28.03
CA VAL A 878 1.44 -21.86 -29.03
C VAL A 878 0.85 -21.88 -30.44
N LEU A 879 -0.30 -22.53 -30.66
CA LEU A 879 -0.99 -22.48 -31.95
C LEU A 879 -1.34 -21.03 -32.35
N GLN A 880 -1.85 -20.23 -31.41
CA GLN A 880 -2.19 -18.82 -31.66
C GLN A 880 -0.93 -17.97 -31.95
N ALA A 881 0.17 -18.20 -31.24
CA ALA A 881 1.44 -17.52 -31.47
C ALA A 881 2.05 -17.87 -32.83
N CYS A 882 2.03 -19.13 -33.24
CA CYS A 882 2.50 -19.55 -34.56
C CYS A 882 1.62 -19.00 -35.70
N HIS A 883 0.29 -19.01 -35.55
CA HIS A 883 -0.64 -18.43 -36.53
C HIS A 883 -0.49 -16.91 -36.65
N ALA A 884 -0.28 -16.21 -35.54
CA ALA A 884 0.04 -14.79 -35.53
C ALA A 884 1.40 -14.51 -36.18
N SER A 885 2.43 -15.31 -35.89
CA SER A 885 3.78 -15.16 -36.47
C SER A 885 3.80 -15.38 -37.99
N GLY A 886 2.93 -16.24 -38.51
CA GLY A 886 2.76 -16.45 -39.96
C GLY A 886 2.03 -15.32 -40.68
N THR A 887 1.68 -14.22 -40.01
CA THR A 887 0.99 -13.05 -40.60
C THR A 887 2.02 -12.00 -41.08
N PRO A 888 2.08 -11.66 -42.39
CA PRO A 888 3.06 -10.70 -42.92
C PRO A 888 3.04 -9.32 -42.25
N LEU A 889 4.22 -8.79 -41.94
CA LEU A 889 4.40 -7.49 -41.29
C LEU A 889 3.97 -6.32 -42.19
N ARG A 890 2.85 -5.67 -41.84
CA ARG A 890 2.32 -4.50 -42.55
C ARG A 890 3.20 -3.25 -42.34
N PRO A 891 3.57 -2.52 -43.41
CA PRO A 891 4.18 -1.19 -43.31
C PRO A 891 3.31 -0.22 -42.53
N LYS A 892 3.95 0.63 -41.72
CA LYS A 892 3.33 1.42 -40.64
C LYS A 892 2.13 2.27 -41.08
N ASP A 893 2.13 2.74 -42.33
CA ASP A 893 1.19 3.74 -42.85
C ASP A 893 0.29 3.19 -43.98
N ALA A 894 0.30 1.88 -44.26
CA ALA A 894 -0.58 1.23 -45.24
C ALA A 894 -2.02 1.02 -44.71
N PRO A 895 -3.05 0.81 -45.55
CA PRO A 895 -4.43 0.53 -45.11
C PRO A 895 -4.59 -0.79 -44.34
N LYS A 896 -5.67 -0.96 -43.55
CA LYS A 896 -5.98 -2.26 -42.90
C LYS A 896 -6.61 -3.20 -43.92
N VAL A 897 -5.82 -4.15 -44.42
CA VAL A 897 -6.30 -5.30 -45.22
C VAL A 897 -7.25 -6.15 -44.36
N PRO A 898 -8.41 -6.58 -44.88
CA PRO A 898 -9.29 -7.54 -44.20
C PRO A 898 -8.60 -8.89 -43.97
N ASP A 899 -8.82 -9.53 -42.82
CA ASP A 899 -8.10 -10.75 -42.43
C ASP A 899 -8.24 -11.93 -43.42
N ARG A 900 -9.36 -11.99 -44.15
CA ARG A 900 -9.62 -12.94 -45.26
C ARG A 900 -8.67 -12.79 -46.47
N GLU A 901 -7.99 -11.66 -46.61
CA GLU A 901 -7.05 -11.35 -47.71
C GLU A 901 -5.58 -11.53 -47.27
N ILE A 902 -5.34 -11.93 -46.02
CA ILE A 902 -3.99 -12.17 -45.48
C ILE A 902 -3.54 -13.60 -45.81
N VAL A 903 -2.61 -13.74 -46.75
CA VAL A 903 -1.94 -15.02 -47.02
C VAL A 903 -0.95 -15.31 -45.88
N ARG A 904 -1.39 -16.08 -44.88
CA ARG A 904 -0.52 -16.58 -43.81
C ARG A 904 0.38 -17.73 -44.28
N GLU A 905 1.57 -17.83 -43.71
CA GLU A 905 2.52 -18.92 -43.91
C GLU A 905 2.02 -20.24 -43.26
N THR A 906 2.61 -21.37 -43.64
CA THR A 906 2.26 -22.70 -43.10
C THR A 906 3.14 -23.03 -41.90
N ILE A 907 2.52 -23.33 -40.76
CA ILE A 907 3.19 -23.75 -39.53
C ILE A 907 3.83 -25.13 -39.72
N THR A 908 5.15 -25.22 -39.54
CA THR A 908 5.92 -26.47 -39.60
C THR A 908 6.31 -26.94 -38.21
N THR A 909 6.84 -28.16 -38.11
CA THR A 909 7.37 -28.71 -36.85
C THR A 909 8.46 -27.81 -36.26
N GLU A 910 9.33 -27.25 -37.10
CA GLU A 910 10.35 -26.28 -36.70
C GLU A 910 9.73 -25.00 -36.12
N THR A 911 8.65 -24.48 -36.72
CA THR A 911 7.91 -23.33 -36.19
C THR A 911 7.41 -23.57 -34.76
N ILE A 912 6.95 -24.79 -34.44
CA ILE A 912 6.51 -25.16 -33.09
C ILE A 912 7.67 -25.16 -32.10
N TYR A 913 8.77 -25.87 -32.39
CA TYR A 913 9.94 -25.95 -31.48
C TYR A 913 10.55 -24.56 -31.23
N ASN A 914 10.73 -23.75 -32.29
CA ASN A 914 11.26 -22.39 -32.18
C ASN A 914 10.32 -21.47 -31.37
N CYS A 915 8.98 -21.63 -31.51
CA CYS A 915 8.01 -20.82 -30.76
C CYS A 915 8.03 -21.10 -29.24
N ILE A 916 8.34 -22.34 -28.83
CA ILE A 916 8.45 -22.71 -27.41
C ILE A 916 9.90 -22.70 -26.87
N ALA A 917 10.88 -22.30 -27.69
CA ALA A 917 12.32 -22.34 -27.39
C ALA A 917 12.85 -23.71 -26.89
N ALA A 918 12.18 -24.81 -27.22
CA ALA A 918 12.58 -26.13 -26.76
C ALA A 918 13.67 -26.72 -27.67
N PRO A 919 14.69 -27.41 -27.12
CA PRO A 919 15.70 -28.10 -27.91
C PRO A 919 15.09 -29.06 -28.93
N ALA A 920 15.52 -28.95 -30.20
CA ALA A 920 15.14 -29.89 -31.23
C ALA A 920 15.71 -31.30 -30.89
N PRO A 921 14.99 -32.41 -31.16
CA PRO A 921 15.46 -33.75 -30.81
C PRO A 921 16.84 -34.09 -31.38
N ASP A 922 17.13 -33.62 -32.60
CA ASP A 922 18.41 -33.87 -33.27
C ASP A 922 19.57 -33.04 -32.68
N ALA A 923 19.30 -31.87 -32.10
CA ALA A 923 20.29 -31.10 -31.35
C ALA A 923 20.65 -31.79 -30.02
N ILE A 924 19.67 -32.38 -29.33
CA ILE A 924 19.90 -33.17 -28.11
C ILE A 924 20.63 -34.47 -28.41
N ARG A 925 20.29 -35.18 -29.51
CA ARG A 925 21.07 -36.32 -30.02
C ARG A 925 22.51 -35.92 -30.29
N GLN A 926 22.74 -34.84 -31.04
CA GLN A 926 24.10 -34.35 -31.34
C GLN A 926 24.89 -34.04 -30.06
N ILE A 927 24.26 -33.46 -29.03
CA ILE A 927 24.89 -33.23 -27.72
C ILE A 927 25.23 -34.56 -27.04
N LEU A 928 24.29 -35.50 -26.95
CA LEU A 928 24.48 -36.80 -26.30
C LEU A 928 25.54 -37.65 -27.00
N ASP A 929 25.48 -37.78 -28.32
CA ASP A 929 26.46 -38.50 -29.15
C ASP A 929 27.86 -37.90 -29.01
N THR A 930 27.97 -36.56 -28.99
CA THR A 930 29.23 -35.87 -28.73
C THR A 930 29.77 -36.22 -27.34
N LEU A 931 28.93 -36.12 -26.29
CA LEU A 931 29.32 -36.38 -24.91
C LEU A 931 29.74 -37.83 -24.67
N LEU A 932 29.04 -38.81 -25.25
CA LEU A 932 29.37 -40.22 -25.11
C LEU A 932 30.62 -40.59 -25.94
N GLY A 933 30.68 -40.16 -27.19
CA GLY A 933 31.71 -40.57 -28.15
C GLY A 933 33.02 -39.80 -28.10
N THR A 934 33.04 -38.56 -27.61
CA THR A 934 34.22 -37.67 -27.71
C THR A 934 35.02 -37.64 -26.40
N PRO A 935 36.31 -38.04 -26.37
CA PRO A 935 37.13 -37.98 -25.16
C PRO A 935 37.51 -36.55 -24.74
N ASP A 936 37.60 -35.60 -25.69
CA ASP A 936 37.96 -34.21 -25.41
C ASP A 936 36.78 -33.39 -24.86
N VAL A 937 36.88 -33.06 -23.57
CA VAL A 937 35.98 -32.16 -22.83
C VAL A 937 35.86 -30.79 -23.50
N THR A 938 36.91 -30.28 -24.15
CA THR A 938 36.93 -28.96 -24.82
C THR A 938 35.99 -28.94 -26.02
N SER A 939 36.08 -29.96 -26.87
CA SER A 939 35.20 -30.16 -28.02
C SER A 939 33.75 -30.36 -27.60
N CYS A 940 33.48 -31.17 -26.56
CA CYS A 940 32.15 -31.34 -25.98
C CYS A 940 31.53 -30.00 -25.53
N LEU A 941 32.29 -29.20 -24.79
CA LEU A 941 31.86 -27.88 -24.31
C LEU A 941 31.66 -26.89 -25.47
N SER A 942 32.48 -26.96 -26.51
CA SER A 942 32.35 -26.14 -27.73
C SER A 942 31.06 -26.44 -28.49
N THR A 943 30.73 -27.73 -28.70
CA THR A 943 29.50 -28.17 -29.37
C THR A 943 28.25 -27.67 -28.65
N ILE A 944 28.18 -27.85 -27.32
CA ILE A 944 27.02 -27.40 -26.53
C ILE A 944 26.87 -25.87 -26.59
N ASN A 945 27.95 -25.10 -26.40
CA ASN A 945 27.88 -23.63 -26.47
C ASN A 945 27.53 -23.13 -27.88
N THR A 946 27.98 -23.83 -28.93
CA THR A 946 27.60 -23.51 -30.32
C THR A 946 26.11 -23.70 -30.55
N LEU A 947 25.55 -24.84 -30.13
CA LEU A 947 24.11 -25.13 -30.27
C LEU A 947 23.25 -24.18 -29.43
N LYS A 948 23.64 -23.89 -28.18
CA LYS A 948 22.98 -22.88 -27.33
C LYS A 948 22.94 -21.50 -28.00
N THR A 949 24.06 -21.07 -28.59
CA THR A 949 24.16 -19.74 -29.23
C THR A 949 23.38 -19.70 -30.56
N ALA A 950 23.38 -20.78 -31.33
CA ALA A 950 22.73 -20.84 -32.64
C ALA A 950 21.20 -21.00 -32.55
N GLN A 951 20.70 -21.71 -31.55
CA GLN A 951 19.27 -22.04 -31.37
C GLN A 951 18.60 -21.33 -30.18
N GLY A 952 19.35 -20.52 -29.42
CA GLY A 952 18.81 -19.74 -28.29
C GLY A 952 18.46 -20.57 -27.04
N LEU A 953 19.02 -21.76 -26.90
CA LEU A 953 18.64 -22.73 -25.87
C LEU A 953 19.22 -22.40 -24.49
N ALA A 954 18.38 -22.37 -23.47
CA ALA A 954 18.80 -22.29 -22.07
C ALA A 954 19.42 -23.62 -21.59
N LEU A 955 20.28 -23.57 -20.58
CA LEU A 955 20.92 -24.79 -20.07
C LEU A 955 19.92 -25.73 -19.37
N ALA A 956 18.89 -25.19 -18.72
CA ALA A 956 17.88 -25.98 -18.01
C ALA A 956 17.11 -26.92 -18.97
N ASP A 957 16.63 -26.42 -20.11
CA ASP A 957 15.92 -27.24 -21.10
C ASP A 957 16.81 -28.32 -21.72
N ILE A 958 18.11 -28.03 -21.91
CA ILE A 958 19.10 -29.03 -22.34
C ILE A 958 19.28 -30.10 -21.27
N ILE A 959 19.41 -29.75 -19.99
CA ILE A 959 19.52 -30.74 -18.90
C ILE A 959 18.26 -31.61 -18.82
N THR A 960 17.07 -31.03 -18.92
CA THR A 960 15.80 -31.77 -18.92
C THR A 960 15.73 -32.74 -20.10
N ALA A 961 15.99 -32.29 -21.33
CA ALA A 961 15.91 -33.16 -22.50
C ALA A 961 17.04 -34.21 -22.54
N LEU A 962 18.23 -33.88 -22.03
CA LEU A 962 19.33 -34.82 -21.91
C LEU A 962 19.03 -35.92 -20.88
N SER A 963 18.37 -35.60 -19.75
CA SER A 963 17.97 -36.62 -18.78
C SER A 963 16.87 -37.55 -19.33
N ASP A 964 15.89 -37.00 -20.05
CA ASP A 964 14.86 -37.77 -20.77
C ASP A 964 15.47 -38.78 -21.76
N GLU A 965 16.58 -38.45 -22.46
CA GLU A 965 17.28 -39.38 -23.36
C GLU A 965 18.26 -40.33 -22.62
N VAL A 966 19.01 -39.86 -21.62
CA VAL A 966 19.99 -40.68 -20.88
C VAL A 966 19.33 -41.84 -20.16
N VAL A 967 18.12 -41.68 -19.62
CA VAL A 967 17.34 -42.75 -18.95
C VAL A 967 17.03 -43.93 -19.88
N LYS A 968 17.10 -43.75 -21.21
CA LYS A 968 16.84 -44.80 -22.21
C LYS A 968 18.08 -45.66 -22.51
N LEU A 969 19.25 -45.30 -21.98
CA LEU A 969 20.51 -46.01 -22.24
C LEU A 969 20.66 -47.23 -21.31
N GLU A 970 20.96 -48.39 -21.89
CA GLU A 970 21.29 -49.60 -21.14
C GLU A 970 22.72 -49.51 -20.57
N VAL A 971 22.84 -49.06 -19.32
CA VAL A 971 24.12 -48.94 -18.58
C VAL A 971 24.04 -49.56 -17.19
N LYS A 972 25.20 -49.74 -16.55
CA LYS A 972 25.29 -50.22 -15.15
C LYS A 972 24.50 -49.28 -14.21
N PRO A 973 23.79 -49.78 -13.18
CA PRO A 973 23.01 -48.95 -12.25
C PRO A 973 23.82 -47.82 -11.62
N GLU A 974 25.10 -48.06 -11.31
CA GLU A 974 26.02 -47.09 -10.71
C GLU A 974 26.26 -45.88 -11.63
N VAL A 975 26.34 -46.13 -12.95
CA VAL A 975 26.51 -45.08 -13.98
C VAL A 975 25.23 -44.27 -14.13
N MET A 976 24.07 -44.93 -14.16
CA MET A 976 22.77 -44.26 -14.22
C MET A 976 22.54 -43.37 -12.98
N ILE A 977 22.87 -43.87 -11.78
CA ILE A 977 22.79 -43.10 -10.53
C ILE A 977 23.74 -41.91 -10.56
N HIS A 978 24.98 -42.08 -11.05
CA HIS A 978 25.94 -40.98 -11.16
C HIS A 978 25.43 -39.87 -12.11
N TRP A 979 24.98 -40.24 -13.31
CA TRP A 979 24.44 -39.29 -14.29
C TRP A 979 23.22 -38.54 -13.75
N LEU A 980 22.21 -39.25 -13.22
CA LEU A 980 20.99 -38.62 -12.73
C LEU A 980 21.24 -37.74 -11.50
N SER A 981 22.07 -38.19 -10.55
CA SER A 981 22.41 -37.39 -9.36
C SER A 981 23.22 -36.15 -9.73
N GLY A 982 24.17 -36.26 -10.68
CA GLY A 982 24.98 -35.14 -11.13
C GLY A 982 24.18 -34.12 -11.95
N LEU A 983 23.32 -34.57 -12.87
CA LEU A 983 22.43 -33.68 -13.63
C LEU A 983 21.44 -32.95 -12.71
N ALA A 984 20.86 -33.63 -11.71
CA ALA A 984 19.96 -33.00 -10.74
C ALA A 984 20.67 -31.96 -9.85
N GLU A 985 21.94 -32.19 -9.46
CA GLU A 985 22.70 -31.18 -8.71
C GLU A 985 23.00 -29.95 -9.59
N ILE A 986 23.31 -30.16 -10.88
CA ILE A 986 23.54 -29.06 -11.83
C ILE A 986 22.23 -28.30 -12.09
N GLU A 987 21.10 -28.99 -12.28
CA GLU A 987 19.77 -28.37 -12.42
C GLU A 987 19.45 -27.49 -11.20
N HIS A 988 19.68 -28.00 -9.99
CA HIS A 988 19.52 -27.25 -8.75
C HIS A 988 20.42 -26.00 -8.70
N ARG A 989 21.69 -26.12 -9.10
CA ARG A 989 22.64 -24.98 -9.16
C ARG A 989 22.24 -23.94 -10.21
N VAL A 990 21.72 -24.36 -11.37
CA VAL A 990 21.20 -23.46 -12.42
C VAL A 990 19.95 -22.73 -11.92
N ALA A 991 18.99 -23.45 -11.32
CA ALA A 991 17.80 -22.86 -10.71
C ALA A 991 18.13 -21.91 -9.54
N GLY A 992 19.23 -22.15 -8.83
CA GLY A 992 19.79 -21.27 -7.80
C GLY A 992 20.56 -20.05 -8.31
N GLY A 993 20.54 -19.76 -9.62
CA GLY A 993 21.23 -18.61 -10.22
C GLY A 993 22.72 -18.83 -10.49
N GLY A 994 23.20 -20.08 -10.47
CA GLY A 994 24.57 -20.44 -10.79
C GLY A 994 24.93 -20.15 -12.26
N ALA A 995 26.11 -19.57 -12.50
CA ALA A 995 26.54 -19.13 -13.83
C ALA A 995 26.50 -20.27 -14.87
N GLU A 996 25.67 -20.12 -15.91
CA GLU A 996 25.45 -21.16 -16.92
C GLU A 996 26.74 -21.62 -17.62
N SER A 997 27.73 -20.75 -17.82
CA SER A 997 29.01 -21.14 -18.45
C SER A 997 29.76 -22.20 -17.64
N VAL A 998 29.76 -22.08 -16.31
CA VAL A 998 30.35 -23.04 -15.38
C VAL A 998 29.50 -24.32 -15.33
N GLN A 999 28.18 -24.17 -15.23
CA GLN A 999 27.27 -25.33 -15.18
C GLN A 999 27.23 -26.12 -16.50
N THR A 1000 27.41 -25.47 -17.65
CA THR A 1000 27.54 -26.16 -18.95
C THR A 1000 28.79 -27.05 -18.97
N GLY A 1001 29.91 -26.58 -18.41
CA GLY A 1001 31.10 -27.41 -18.18
C GLY A 1001 30.86 -28.55 -17.19
N ALA A 1002 30.05 -28.33 -16.15
CA ALA A 1002 29.67 -29.38 -15.20
C ALA A 1002 28.84 -30.50 -15.85
N VAL A 1003 27.93 -30.19 -16.80
CA VAL A 1003 27.18 -31.21 -17.57
C VAL A 1003 28.14 -32.11 -18.34
N VAL A 1004 29.14 -31.52 -19.02
CA VAL A 1004 30.18 -32.31 -19.72
C VAL A 1004 30.90 -33.22 -18.73
N GLY A 1005 31.33 -32.69 -17.58
CA GLY A 1005 32.02 -33.45 -16.53
C GLY A 1005 31.21 -34.64 -16.00
N VAL A 1006 29.94 -34.43 -15.61
CA VAL A 1006 29.08 -35.50 -15.10
C VAL A 1006 28.88 -36.62 -16.13
N ILE A 1007 28.60 -36.27 -17.39
CA ILE A 1007 28.38 -37.30 -18.42
C ILE A 1007 29.68 -38.05 -18.72
N ARG A 1008 30.81 -37.34 -18.93
CA ARG A 1008 32.12 -37.97 -19.19
C ARG A 1008 32.59 -38.88 -18.05
N ASN A 1009 32.47 -38.44 -16.80
CA ASN A 1009 32.85 -39.24 -15.63
C ASN A 1009 32.04 -40.55 -15.56
N GLY A 1010 30.74 -40.53 -15.89
CA GLY A 1010 29.93 -41.74 -15.96
C GLY A 1010 30.31 -42.68 -17.12
N VAL A 1011 30.76 -42.15 -18.26
CA VAL A 1011 31.33 -42.97 -19.36
C VAL A 1011 32.59 -43.70 -18.88
N GLU A 1012 33.47 -43.02 -18.14
CA GLU A 1012 34.70 -43.60 -17.58
C GLU A 1012 34.39 -44.62 -16.46
N LEU A 1013 33.38 -44.36 -15.62
CA LEU A 1013 32.84 -45.33 -14.66
C LEU A 1013 32.20 -46.56 -15.32
N SER A 1014 31.78 -46.47 -16.59
CA SER A 1014 31.27 -47.60 -17.36
C SER A 1014 32.36 -48.45 -18.01
N GLN A 1015 33.60 -47.94 -18.10
CA GLN A 1015 34.76 -48.63 -18.69
C GLN A 1015 35.63 -49.35 -17.66
N ASN A 1016 35.43 -49.04 -16.37
CA ASN A 1016 35.93 -49.79 -15.22
C ASN A 1016 34.86 -50.79 -14.73
#